data_AF-A0A8H6XLF0-F1
#
_entry.id   AF-A0A8H6XLF0-F1
#
_cell.length_a   1.000
_cell.length_b   1.000
_cell.length_c   1.000
_cell.angle_alpha   90.00
_cell.angle_beta   90.00
_cell.angle_gamma   90.00
#
_symmetry.space_group_name_H-M   'P 1'
#
loop_
_entity.id
_entity.type
_entity.pdbx_description
1 polymer ?
#
loop_
_entity_poly.entity_id
_entity_poly.type
_entity_poly.pdbx_seq_one_letter_code
_entity_poly.pdbx_strand_id
1 'polypeptide(L)'
;MCYKGDTHVPFSKLGRQLKLPQTAVLAVRAPDQVPFLYEESFAWFPSFDELGELIERPNPTPALLLMERIFRHLSDDCAWPANRIHIFGFAQGGSVAVEFGIKMHRETLGSIVTISGPLLSYPTLATLSLTPVLVAYLEHKMGAEGGMPASKPEWEPIMRFWSEVLARRRVEATVIGHETHNQCSRKRVFSPATRVNPLPLSPNSTTNMDSHDADCSCEDPNARLTSTTLDTLVQLKTDLKPLDMTPDEITEKADFLLQYLKASDIPPRSKGCCTHVLSQFHAHFALCSLANISYLVRPEPGSPFETRLLEAWPDIWKWLDYTFENWVISPLFRERDNANRYHAFQTIIVSLRSFIKIPAICERILAADGGKKTFVMLGSCWLYEIEDEFKAAAKNDLFLTATEPLLDLGTFKPGAPPDAFFGCIMPSTQDAGKPARVALDHLDWYLTNPGPWSPPAIFILDYHLRMATKMAIALPYLYALLALHSVRTITRILYSLTAGPYDETTAPGVALAISSALEYLETNLPRADGFAWTTHAVQIGLLPALLRTQTWLGDMPDDDAQSTLVKLIRLLSLYSMYPSLLRYLVRSIRRVRELGLHDAVKDNPPVWTAWLELEALVADRSRLFDTDMEIRCHNPSCRKIDTQNNFSSCSSCFTTAYCTSECQKEHWKSGHKVDCKTLKELRMEGKAPPVSPEDYDFATKLVIEEIGRRKEEIVRVWREEMPARTPVVSLNYFLDDPKGVLVVGSPSKHPPQGYTEFRQVREMWEDVISQDIHREHIIVGAYLPHGSTGKLHFLWLGVDDRLGNEDSLSVVEKLIKTVEMM
;
A
#
# COMPACT_ATOMS: atom_id res chain seq x y z
N MET A 1 -30.26 -9.47 3.86
CA MET A 1 -29.16 -8.67 4.43
C MET A 1 -28.45 -9.33 5.64
N CYS A 2 -28.48 -10.66 5.84
CA CYS A 2 -27.73 -11.31 6.94
C CYS A 2 -26.21 -11.45 6.69
N TYR A 3 -25.73 -11.02 5.53
CA TYR A 3 -24.32 -11.06 5.13
C TYR A 3 -23.58 -9.73 5.33
N LYS A 4 -24.21 -8.74 5.97
CA LYS A 4 -23.54 -7.50 6.38
C LYS A 4 -22.76 -7.79 7.66
N GLY A 5 -21.44 -7.59 7.64
CA GLY A 5 -20.62 -7.68 8.85
C GLY A 5 -21.09 -6.72 9.95
N ASP A 6 -20.59 -6.91 11.17
CA ASP A 6 -20.94 -6.10 12.35
C ASP A 6 -19.68 -5.87 13.21
N THR A 7 -19.75 -5.04 14.24
CA THR A 7 -18.73 -4.94 15.28
C THR A 7 -19.01 -5.89 16.45
N HIS A 8 -18.01 -6.09 17.30
CA HIS A 8 -18.15 -6.77 18.59
C HIS A 8 -18.93 -5.95 19.64
N VAL A 9 -19.18 -4.66 19.42
CA VAL A 9 -19.72 -3.73 20.42
C VAL A 9 -21.17 -4.07 20.84
N PRO A 10 -22.11 -4.34 19.91
CA PRO A 10 -23.45 -4.80 20.26
C PRO A 10 -23.45 -6.09 21.09
N PHE A 11 -22.59 -7.05 20.76
CA PHE A 11 -22.46 -8.32 21.47
C PHE A 11 -21.83 -8.16 22.87
N SER A 12 -20.90 -7.21 23.05
CA SER A 12 -20.39 -6.85 24.38
C SER A 12 -21.50 -6.26 25.26
N LYS A 13 -22.35 -5.38 24.70
CA LYS A 13 -23.52 -4.83 25.40
C LYS A 13 -24.55 -5.91 25.75
N LEU A 14 -24.86 -6.79 24.79
CA LEU A 14 -25.75 -7.94 24.99
C LEU A 14 -25.24 -8.83 26.13
N GLY A 15 -23.96 -9.20 26.12
CA GLY A 15 -23.33 -9.98 27.18
C GLY A 15 -23.54 -9.40 28.58
N ARG A 16 -23.40 -8.09 28.74
CA ARG A 16 -23.66 -7.39 30.01
C ARG A 16 -25.14 -7.38 30.39
N GLN A 17 -26.04 -7.31 29.41
CA GLN A 17 -27.49 -7.31 29.65
C GLN A 17 -28.01 -8.69 30.08
N LEU A 18 -27.44 -9.76 29.56
CA LEU A 18 -27.84 -11.14 29.88
C LEU A 18 -27.58 -11.53 31.34
N LYS A 19 -26.63 -10.86 32.02
CA LYS A 19 -26.29 -11.07 33.44
C LYS A 19 -26.14 -12.56 33.81
N LEU A 20 -25.43 -13.31 32.97
CA LEU A 20 -25.25 -14.74 33.16
C LEU A 20 -24.46 -15.02 34.47
N PRO A 21 -24.91 -15.98 35.29
CA PRO A 21 -24.27 -16.25 36.58
C PRO A 21 -22.86 -16.82 36.36
N GLN A 22 -21.88 -16.33 37.14
CA GLN A 22 -20.49 -16.82 37.14
C GLN A 22 -19.85 -16.93 35.74
N THR A 23 -20.29 -16.10 34.80
CA THR A 23 -19.86 -16.15 33.40
C THR A 23 -19.24 -14.81 33.01
N ALA A 24 -18.01 -14.84 32.56
CA ALA A 24 -17.38 -13.69 31.91
C ALA A 24 -17.72 -13.72 30.41
N VAL A 25 -18.03 -12.57 29.82
CA VAL A 25 -18.37 -12.47 28.40
C VAL A 25 -17.26 -11.76 27.64
N LEU A 26 -16.71 -12.47 26.64
CA LEU A 26 -15.77 -11.94 25.66
C LEU A 26 -16.48 -11.80 24.32
N ALA A 27 -16.55 -10.57 23.80
CA ALA A 27 -17.05 -10.30 22.45
C ALA A 27 -15.87 -10.08 21.51
N VAL A 28 -15.70 -10.97 20.55
CA VAL A 28 -14.56 -10.96 19.62
C VAL A 28 -14.96 -10.24 18.34
N ARG A 29 -14.11 -9.33 17.87
CA ARG A 29 -14.28 -8.67 16.58
C ARG A 29 -13.78 -9.60 15.48
N ALA A 30 -14.55 -9.75 14.41
CA ALA A 30 -14.09 -10.50 13.25
C ALA A 30 -12.84 -9.83 12.63
N PRO A 31 -11.93 -10.60 12.00
CA PRO A 31 -10.63 -10.09 11.58
C PRO A 31 -10.70 -9.17 10.37
N ASP A 32 -11.62 -9.45 9.43
CA ASP A 32 -11.66 -8.76 8.15
C ASP A 32 -12.67 -7.63 8.21
N GLN A 33 -12.23 -6.40 7.97
CA GLN A 33 -13.15 -5.28 7.79
C GLN A 33 -13.88 -5.47 6.47
N VAL A 34 -15.22 -5.45 6.49
CA VAL A 34 -16.03 -5.52 5.27
C VAL A 34 -15.72 -4.28 4.44
N PRO A 35 -15.17 -4.45 3.22
CA PRO A 35 -14.84 -3.33 2.37
C PRO A 35 -16.10 -2.50 2.05
N PHE A 36 -15.94 -1.19 1.95
CA PHE A 36 -16.95 -0.28 1.38
C PHE A 36 -18.25 -0.12 2.20
N LEU A 37 -18.26 -0.44 3.49
CA LEU A 37 -19.32 -0.07 4.44
C LEU A 37 -18.94 1.15 5.28
N TYR A 38 -19.92 2.02 5.52
CA TYR A 38 -19.76 3.31 6.23
C TYR A 38 -19.66 3.14 7.74
N GLU A 39 -20.31 2.10 8.27
CA GLU A 39 -20.18 1.68 9.66
C GLU A 39 -19.02 0.69 9.74
N GLU A 40 -18.16 0.82 10.76
CA GLU A 40 -17.17 -0.21 11.09
C GLU A 40 -17.89 -1.56 11.14
N SER A 41 -17.65 -2.42 10.17
CA SER A 41 -18.36 -3.68 10.01
C SER A 41 -17.31 -4.72 9.68
N PHE A 42 -17.32 -5.83 10.41
CA PHE A 42 -16.32 -6.87 10.26
C PHE A 42 -17.00 -8.19 9.88
N ALA A 43 -16.37 -8.91 8.96
CA ALA A 43 -16.79 -10.24 8.53
C ALA A 43 -15.79 -11.29 9.00
N TRP A 44 -16.30 -12.48 9.26
CA TRP A 44 -15.49 -13.64 9.64
C TRP A 44 -14.91 -14.36 8.42
N PHE A 45 -15.59 -14.23 7.28
CA PHE A 45 -15.16 -14.77 5.99
C PHE A 45 -15.83 -13.99 4.86
N PRO A 46 -15.23 -13.95 3.66
CA PRO A 46 -15.80 -13.20 2.53
C PRO A 46 -17.12 -13.84 2.10
N SER A 47 -18.17 -13.02 1.97
CA SER A 47 -19.48 -13.44 1.41
C SER A 47 -19.68 -13.03 -0.03
N PHE A 48 -18.87 -12.10 -0.53
CA PHE A 48 -18.95 -11.60 -1.90
C PHE A 48 -17.57 -11.67 -2.55
N ASP A 49 -17.55 -11.96 -3.85
CA ASP A 49 -16.33 -11.90 -4.65
C ASP A 49 -15.99 -10.45 -5.05
N GLU A 50 -14.90 -10.26 -5.79
CA GLU A 50 -14.45 -8.94 -6.24
C GLU A 50 -15.43 -8.23 -7.20
N LEU A 51 -16.39 -8.97 -7.78
CA LEU A 51 -17.43 -8.46 -8.67
C LEU A 51 -18.73 -8.14 -7.90
N GLY A 52 -18.79 -8.48 -6.61
CA GLY A 52 -19.94 -8.28 -5.75
C GLY A 52 -20.98 -9.41 -5.83
N GLU A 53 -20.64 -10.54 -6.45
CA GLU A 53 -21.50 -11.73 -6.51
C GLU A 53 -21.34 -12.57 -5.23
N LEU A 54 -22.40 -13.27 -4.82
CA LEU A 54 -22.38 -14.08 -3.60
C LEU A 54 -21.48 -15.30 -3.77
N ILE A 55 -20.54 -15.49 -2.85
CA ILE A 55 -19.68 -16.68 -2.84
C ILE A 55 -20.49 -17.88 -2.35
N GLU A 56 -20.72 -18.87 -3.21
CA GLU A 56 -21.50 -20.08 -2.86
C GLU A 56 -20.83 -20.93 -1.78
N ARG A 57 -19.49 -20.95 -1.73
CA ARG A 57 -18.68 -21.76 -0.79
C ARG A 57 -17.61 -20.90 -0.12
N PRO A 58 -17.98 -20.06 0.85
CA PRO A 58 -17.01 -19.20 1.52
C PRO A 58 -16.02 -20.02 2.37
N ASN A 59 -14.78 -19.54 2.49
CA ASN A 59 -13.73 -20.21 3.25
C ASN A 59 -13.62 -19.64 4.68
N PRO A 60 -14.09 -20.35 5.73
CA PRO A 60 -14.02 -19.86 7.12
C PRO A 60 -12.66 -20.09 7.79
N THR A 61 -11.67 -20.67 7.10
CA THR A 61 -10.38 -21.08 7.70
C THR A 61 -9.68 -19.97 8.50
N PRO A 62 -9.59 -18.71 8.03
CA PRO A 62 -8.96 -17.63 8.81
C PRO A 62 -9.65 -17.40 10.16
N ALA A 63 -10.99 -17.39 10.19
CA ALA A 63 -11.76 -17.27 11.42
C ALA A 63 -11.54 -18.45 12.37
N LEU A 64 -11.46 -19.68 11.84
CA LEU A 64 -11.22 -20.87 12.65
C LEU A 64 -9.83 -20.87 13.29
N LEU A 65 -8.81 -20.35 12.61
CA LEU A 65 -7.47 -20.18 13.17
C LEU A 65 -7.44 -19.12 14.28
N LEU A 66 -8.20 -18.03 14.13
CA LEU A 66 -8.34 -17.03 15.19
C LEU A 66 -9.04 -17.61 16.42
N MET A 67 -10.15 -18.33 16.24
CA MET A 67 -10.87 -18.98 17.33
C MET A 67 -10.00 -20.00 18.07
N GLU A 68 -9.17 -20.76 17.35
CA GLU A 68 -8.22 -21.70 17.95
C GLU A 68 -7.17 -21.01 18.83
N ARG A 69 -6.63 -19.86 18.38
CA ARG A 69 -5.69 -19.07 19.18
C ARG A 69 -6.33 -18.52 20.44
N ILE A 70 -7.55 -18.00 20.32
CA ILE A 70 -8.31 -17.49 21.47
C ILE A 70 -8.59 -18.62 22.46
N PHE A 71 -9.03 -19.77 21.96
CA PHE A 71 -9.30 -20.94 22.78
C PHE A 71 -8.06 -21.44 23.52
N ARG A 72 -6.90 -21.54 22.85
CA ARG A 72 -5.64 -21.92 23.49
C ARG A 72 -5.21 -20.91 24.55
N HIS A 73 -5.29 -19.62 24.27
CA HIS A 73 -4.99 -18.60 25.28
C HIS A 73 -5.91 -18.67 26.51
N LEU A 74 -7.22 -18.89 26.30
CA LEU A 74 -8.17 -19.05 27.40
C LEU A 74 -7.90 -20.33 28.20
N SER A 75 -7.55 -21.42 27.53
CA SER A 75 -7.34 -22.72 28.17
C SER A 75 -5.99 -22.81 28.88
N ASP A 76 -4.91 -22.45 28.18
CA ASP A 76 -3.53 -22.66 28.61
C ASP A 76 -3.06 -21.53 29.55
N ASP A 77 -3.30 -20.27 29.17
CA ASP A 77 -2.79 -19.11 29.91
C ASP A 77 -3.77 -18.60 30.96
N CYS A 78 -5.08 -18.70 30.69
CA CYS A 78 -6.13 -18.23 31.61
C CYS A 78 -6.75 -19.36 32.45
N ALA A 79 -6.37 -20.62 32.22
CA ALA A 79 -6.88 -21.80 32.91
C ALA A 79 -8.41 -21.99 32.85
N TRP A 80 -9.05 -21.62 31.74
CA TRP A 80 -10.48 -21.87 31.51
C TRP A 80 -10.66 -23.25 30.88
N PRO A 81 -11.26 -24.23 31.57
CA PRO A 81 -11.42 -25.57 31.01
C PRO A 81 -12.41 -25.55 29.83
N ALA A 82 -12.12 -26.34 28.79
CA ALA A 82 -12.90 -26.40 27.55
C ALA A 82 -14.41 -26.59 27.78
N ASN A 83 -14.78 -27.45 28.72
CA ASN A 83 -16.17 -27.75 29.10
C ASN A 83 -16.90 -26.61 29.83
N ARG A 84 -16.23 -25.47 30.10
CA ARG A 84 -16.81 -24.23 30.62
C ARG A 84 -16.73 -23.08 29.63
N ILE A 85 -16.23 -23.32 28.42
CA ILE A 85 -16.21 -22.33 27.35
C ILE A 85 -17.47 -22.54 26.50
N HIS A 86 -18.32 -21.51 26.46
CA HIS A 86 -19.57 -21.50 25.71
C HIS A 86 -19.44 -20.52 24.54
N ILE A 87 -19.77 -20.96 23.33
CA ILE A 87 -19.69 -20.15 22.12
C ILE A 87 -21.10 -19.72 21.69
N PHE A 88 -21.24 -18.44 21.39
CA PHE A 88 -22.48 -17.86 20.87
C PHE A 88 -22.16 -17.10 19.58
N GLY A 89 -22.92 -17.36 18.51
CA GLY A 89 -22.72 -16.71 17.23
C GLY A 89 -24.02 -16.41 16.49
N PHE A 90 -24.01 -15.30 15.75
CA PHE A 90 -25.11 -14.87 14.88
C PHE A 90 -24.62 -14.77 13.43
N ALA A 91 -25.46 -15.20 12.47
CA ALA A 91 -25.15 -15.18 11.04
C ALA A 91 -23.77 -15.81 10.75
N GLN A 92 -22.83 -15.08 10.14
CA GLN A 92 -21.47 -15.58 9.91
C GLN A 92 -20.77 -16.03 11.20
N GLY A 93 -20.94 -15.32 12.31
CA GLY A 93 -20.36 -15.72 13.59
C GLY A 93 -20.98 -17.02 14.11
N GLY A 94 -22.26 -17.27 13.80
CA GLY A 94 -22.94 -18.53 14.06
C GLY A 94 -22.33 -19.68 13.25
N SER A 95 -22.08 -19.44 11.96
CA SER A 95 -21.36 -20.39 11.09
C SER A 95 -19.97 -20.71 11.65
N VAL A 96 -19.17 -19.70 11.99
CA VAL A 96 -17.84 -19.92 12.61
C VAL A 96 -17.94 -20.73 13.90
N ALA A 97 -18.94 -20.47 14.75
CA ALA A 97 -19.12 -21.18 16.00
C ALA A 97 -19.34 -22.69 15.79
N VAL A 98 -20.20 -23.08 14.84
CA VAL A 98 -20.46 -24.49 14.54
C VAL A 98 -19.31 -25.16 13.77
N GLU A 99 -18.67 -24.45 12.84
CA GLU A 99 -17.47 -24.92 12.14
C GLU A 99 -16.31 -25.17 13.12
N PHE A 100 -16.14 -24.28 14.11
CA PHE A 100 -15.17 -24.47 15.17
C PHE A 100 -15.53 -25.65 16.07
N GLY A 101 -16.81 -25.86 16.36
CA GLY A 101 -17.30 -27.05 17.07
C GLY A 101 -16.96 -28.36 16.34
N ILE A 102 -17.03 -28.38 15.01
CA ILE A 102 -16.58 -29.52 14.19
C ILE A 102 -15.08 -29.70 14.31
N LYS A 103 -14.31 -28.61 14.20
CA LYS A 103 -12.84 -28.65 14.34
C LYS A 103 -12.44 -29.23 15.70
N MET A 104 -13.17 -28.86 16.75
CA MET A 104 -12.96 -29.29 18.13
C MET A 104 -13.74 -30.57 18.50
N HIS A 105 -14.23 -31.37 17.55
CA HIS A 105 -15.10 -32.54 17.85
C HIS A 105 -14.52 -33.57 18.84
N ARG A 106 -13.20 -33.57 19.03
CA ARG A 106 -12.50 -34.42 20.00
C ARG A 106 -12.48 -33.85 21.42
N GLU A 107 -12.78 -32.57 21.58
CA GLU A 107 -12.89 -31.87 22.86
C GLU A 107 -14.35 -31.49 23.13
N THR A 108 -14.79 -31.53 24.39
CA THR A 108 -16.16 -31.18 24.75
C THR A 108 -16.21 -29.74 25.25
N LEU A 109 -16.75 -28.83 24.44
CA LEU A 109 -17.03 -27.46 24.84
C LEU A 109 -18.27 -27.42 25.75
N GLY A 110 -18.43 -26.34 26.51
CA GLY A 110 -19.58 -26.16 27.40
C GLY A 110 -20.92 -26.12 26.65
N SER A 111 -20.98 -25.36 25.55
CA SER A 111 -22.08 -25.40 24.58
C SER A 111 -21.80 -24.51 23.37
N ILE A 112 -22.51 -24.73 22.26
CA ILE A 112 -22.55 -23.83 21.11
C ILE A 112 -23.99 -23.37 20.88
N VAL A 113 -24.20 -22.06 20.70
CA VAL A 113 -25.47 -21.47 20.27
C VAL A 113 -25.23 -20.76 18.95
N THR A 114 -25.90 -21.19 17.89
CA THR A 114 -25.90 -20.51 16.58
C THR A 114 -27.28 -19.95 16.28
N ILE A 115 -27.33 -18.67 15.94
CA ILE A 115 -28.55 -17.98 15.52
C ILE A 115 -28.41 -17.62 14.04
N SER A 116 -29.27 -18.20 13.20
CA SER A 116 -29.30 -17.94 11.75
C SER A 116 -27.93 -18.12 11.06
N GLY A 117 -27.04 -18.92 11.62
CA GLY A 117 -25.73 -19.25 11.06
C GLY A 117 -25.75 -20.62 10.41
N PRO A 118 -25.69 -20.72 9.06
CA PRO A 118 -25.66 -22.00 8.38
C PRO A 118 -24.33 -22.74 8.63
N LEU A 119 -24.38 -24.06 8.57
CA LEU A 119 -23.16 -24.88 8.46
C LEU A 119 -22.58 -24.73 7.05
N LEU A 120 -21.27 -24.51 6.94
CA LEU A 120 -20.57 -24.27 5.67
C LEU A 120 -19.93 -25.55 5.14
N SER A 121 -19.38 -26.37 6.03
CA SER A 121 -18.85 -27.70 5.73
C SER A 121 -19.93 -28.75 5.99
N TYR A 122 -20.02 -29.76 5.13
CA TYR A 122 -20.88 -30.93 5.36
C TYR A 122 -20.01 -32.15 5.65
N PRO A 123 -19.32 -32.22 6.82
CA PRO A 123 -18.38 -33.29 7.10
C PRO A 123 -19.11 -34.57 7.52
N THR A 124 -18.59 -35.71 7.07
CA THR A 124 -19.00 -37.03 7.57
C THR A 124 -18.12 -37.40 8.76
N LEU A 125 -18.48 -36.96 9.97
CA LEU A 125 -17.71 -37.28 11.19
C LEU A 125 -17.92 -38.75 11.59
N ALA A 126 -16.82 -39.48 11.80
CA ALA A 126 -16.87 -40.87 12.28
C ALA A 126 -17.28 -40.99 13.76
N THR A 127 -17.15 -39.91 14.54
CA THR A 127 -17.54 -39.85 15.96
C THR A 127 -18.24 -38.53 16.21
N LEU A 128 -19.43 -38.58 16.83
CA LEU A 128 -20.23 -37.40 17.13
C LEU A 128 -19.59 -36.59 18.27
N SER A 129 -19.60 -35.26 18.14
CA SER A 129 -19.19 -34.36 19.23
C SER A 129 -20.19 -34.43 20.38
N LEU A 130 -19.70 -34.46 21.62
CA LEU A 130 -20.52 -34.41 22.83
C LEU A 130 -20.91 -32.98 23.24
N THR A 131 -20.44 -31.97 22.51
CA THR A 131 -20.74 -30.56 22.79
C THR A 131 -22.23 -30.30 22.57
N PRO A 132 -22.97 -29.81 23.58
CA PRO A 132 -24.37 -29.42 23.40
C PRO A 132 -24.50 -28.25 22.41
N VAL A 133 -25.36 -28.39 21.38
CA VAL A 133 -25.58 -27.34 20.37
C VAL A 133 -27.05 -26.93 20.33
N LEU A 134 -27.32 -25.63 20.43
CA LEU A 134 -28.61 -25.02 20.13
C LEU A 134 -28.55 -24.28 18.79
N VAL A 135 -29.46 -24.65 17.88
CA VAL A 135 -29.65 -23.95 16.60
C VAL A 135 -30.97 -23.18 16.67
N ALA A 136 -30.89 -21.87 16.52
CA ALA A 136 -32.07 -20.99 16.46
C ALA A 136 -32.19 -20.35 15.07
N TYR A 137 -33.39 -20.40 14.49
CA TYR A 137 -33.71 -19.77 13.21
C TYR A 137 -35.03 -19.01 13.35
N LEU A 138 -35.07 -17.74 12.93
CA LEU A 138 -36.28 -16.92 12.97
C LEU A 138 -36.91 -16.84 11.58
N GLU A 139 -38.12 -17.39 11.42
CA GLU A 139 -38.92 -17.24 10.19
C GLU A 139 -39.57 -15.85 10.14
N HIS A 140 -39.23 -15.03 9.13
CA HIS A 140 -39.96 -13.80 8.81
C HIS A 140 -40.69 -13.93 7.46
N LYS A 141 -41.89 -13.35 7.36
CA LYS A 141 -42.72 -13.32 6.14
C LYS A 141 -41.98 -12.62 4.99
N MET A 142 -42.17 -13.14 3.78
CA MET A 142 -41.44 -12.83 2.55
C MET A 142 -41.06 -11.34 2.39
N GLY A 143 -39.75 -11.09 2.24
CA GLY A 143 -39.17 -9.77 1.93
C GLY A 143 -38.09 -9.28 2.90
N ALA A 144 -37.96 -9.89 4.08
CA ALA A 144 -36.89 -9.60 5.04
C ALA A 144 -36.23 -10.90 5.53
N GLU A 145 -34.91 -11.03 5.32
CA GLU A 145 -34.08 -12.12 5.85
C GLU A 145 -33.94 -12.04 7.39
N GLY A 146 -33.76 -13.19 8.06
CA GLY A 146 -33.88 -13.38 9.51
C GLY A 146 -33.00 -12.48 10.41
N GLY A 147 -33.55 -12.06 11.54
CA GLY A 147 -32.89 -11.16 12.50
C GLY A 147 -32.29 -11.84 13.73
N MET A 148 -31.69 -11.04 14.62
CA MET A 148 -31.41 -11.42 16.00
C MET A 148 -32.72 -11.47 16.81
N PRO A 149 -32.86 -12.34 17.83
CA PRO A 149 -33.99 -12.32 18.74
C PRO A 149 -34.19 -10.92 19.35
N ALA A 150 -35.39 -10.37 19.19
CA ALA A 150 -35.74 -9.02 19.60
C ALA A 150 -36.69 -8.99 20.80
N SER A 151 -37.40 -10.10 21.06
CA SER A 151 -38.42 -10.18 22.10
C SER A 151 -38.08 -11.21 23.19
N LYS A 152 -38.64 -11.03 24.40
CA LYS A 152 -38.46 -11.98 25.51
C LYS A 152 -38.89 -13.41 25.13
N PRO A 153 -40.01 -13.65 24.43
CA PRO A 153 -40.37 -14.98 23.94
C PRO A 153 -39.35 -15.59 22.98
N GLU A 154 -38.70 -14.79 22.13
CA GLU A 154 -37.65 -15.28 21.21
C GLU A 154 -36.36 -15.63 21.95
N TRP A 155 -36.03 -14.90 23.02
CA TRP A 155 -34.87 -15.20 23.88
C TRP A 155 -35.10 -16.35 24.86
N GLU A 156 -36.35 -16.67 25.20
CA GLU A 156 -36.68 -17.65 26.23
C GLU A 156 -36.08 -19.05 25.97
N PRO A 157 -36.13 -19.63 24.76
CA PRO A 157 -35.53 -20.94 24.49
C PRO A 157 -34.00 -20.94 24.68
N ILE A 158 -33.32 -19.85 24.28
CA ILE A 158 -31.87 -19.70 24.42
C ILE A 158 -31.49 -19.61 25.89
N MET A 159 -32.24 -18.82 26.67
CA MET A 159 -32.00 -18.70 28.12
C MET A 159 -32.30 -20.00 28.87
N ARG A 160 -33.31 -20.75 28.43
CA ARG A 160 -33.62 -22.08 28.99
C ARG A 160 -32.46 -23.05 28.74
N PHE A 161 -31.96 -23.13 27.51
CA PHE A 161 -30.80 -23.94 27.16
C PHE A 161 -29.58 -23.58 28.01
N TRP A 162 -29.23 -22.30 28.13
CA TRP A 162 -28.13 -21.87 29.00
C TRP A 162 -28.36 -22.18 30.48
N SER A 163 -29.60 -22.22 30.97
CA SER A 163 -29.89 -22.61 32.36
C SER A 163 -29.60 -24.09 32.67
N GLU A 164 -29.48 -24.92 31.63
CA GLU A 164 -29.17 -26.36 31.71
C GLU A 164 -27.67 -26.62 31.61
N VAL A 165 -26.94 -25.84 30.79
CA VAL A 165 -25.51 -26.05 30.53
C VAL A 165 -24.56 -25.17 31.35
N LEU A 166 -25.01 -24.02 31.87
CA LEU A 166 -24.17 -23.15 32.71
C LEU A 166 -24.04 -23.70 34.14
N ALA A 167 -22.83 -23.60 34.69
CA ALA A 167 -22.54 -24.04 36.05
C ALA A 167 -23.36 -23.25 37.11
N ARG A 168 -23.95 -23.95 38.08
CA ARG A 168 -24.65 -23.34 39.22
C ARG A 168 -23.75 -23.27 40.45
N ARG A 169 -23.88 -22.22 41.26
CA ARG A 169 -23.18 -22.06 42.54
C ARG A 169 -23.56 -23.19 43.50
N ARG A 170 -22.59 -24.00 43.96
CA ARG A 170 -22.71 -24.68 45.26
C ARG A 170 -22.44 -23.64 46.35
N VAL A 171 -23.42 -23.38 47.20
CA VAL A 171 -23.19 -22.66 48.45
C VAL A 171 -22.66 -23.69 49.43
N GLU A 172 -21.34 -23.84 49.48
CA GLU A 172 -20.70 -24.51 50.62
C GLU A 172 -20.54 -23.48 51.74
N ALA A 173 -21.37 -23.63 52.76
CA ALA A 173 -21.23 -22.93 54.02
C ALA A 173 -20.03 -23.53 54.76
N THR A 174 -18.89 -22.86 54.72
CA THR A 174 -17.75 -23.23 55.55
C THR A 174 -17.19 -21.98 56.23
N VAL A 175 -17.12 -22.09 57.55
CA VAL A 175 -16.81 -21.07 58.56
C VAL A 175 -15.48 -20.38 58.29
N ILE A 176 -15.48 -19.06 58.37
CA ILE A 176 -14.33 -18.17 58.22
C ILE A 176 -13.42 -18.34 59.44
N GLY A 177 -12.23 -18.90 59.23
CA GLY A 177 -11.04 -18.66 60.05
C GLY A 177 -10.26 -17.50 59.42
N HIS A 178 -10.13 -16.41 60.17
CA HIS A 178 -9.31 -15.24 59.81
C HIS A 178 -7.85 -15.64 59.57
N GLU A 179 -7.26 -15.16 58.47
CA GLU A 179 -5.92 -14.57 58.51
C GLU A 179 -5.69 -13.66 57.29
N THR A 180 -5.19 -12.47 57.60
CA THR A 180 -5.07 -11.29 56.77
C THR A 180 -3.75 -11.25 56.02
N HIS A 181 -3.73 -10.87 54.73
CA HIS A 181 -2.62 -10.09 54.18
C HIS A 181 -3.07 -9.23 52.98
N ASN A 182 -3.20 -7.92 53.26
CA ASN A 182 -3.16 -6.85 52.27
C ASN A 182 -1.70 -6.59 51.89
N GLN A 183 -1.40 -6.46 50.59
CA GLN A 183 -0.65 -5.35 49.97
C GLN A 183 -0.18 -5.73 48.55
N CYS A 184 -0.77 -5.12 47.52
CA CYS A 184 -0.13 -5.01 46.22
C CYS A 184 -0.21 -3.56 45.74
N SER A 185 0.82 -2.80 46.09
CA SER A 185 1.07 -1.47 45.54
C SER A 185 2.57 -1.18 45.58
N ARG A 186 3.28 -1.49 44.49
CA ARG A 186 4.58 -0.85 44.19
C ARG A 186 4.76 -0.62 42.69
N LYS A 187 4.82 0.67 42.36
CA LYS A 187 5.44 1.26 41.17
C LYS A 187 6.92 0.83 41.04
N ARG A 188 7.38 0.61 39.81
CA ARG A 188 8.78 0.82 39.34
C ARG A 188 8.64 1.45 37.96
N VAL A 189 8.82 2.76 37.77
CA VAL A 189 10.10 3.50 37.62
C VAL A 189 11.05 2.78 36.66
N PHE A 190 11.04 3.25 35.42
CA PHE A 190 12.03 2.96 34.38
C PHE A 190 13.24 3.88 34.56
N SER A 191 14.44 3.35 34.36
CA SER A 191 15.62 4.11 33.94
C SER A 191 16.29 3.40 32.75
N PRO A 192 16.99 4.12 31.87
CA PRO A 192 17.44 3.62 30.58
C PRO A 192 18.86 3.05 30.63
N ALA A 193 19.11 1.99 29.87
CA ALA A 193 20.44 1.62 29.42
C ALA A 193 20.36 0.78 28.13
N THR A 194 21.11 1.25 27.16
CA THR A 194 21.37 0.78 25.80
C THR A 194 21.85 -0.67 25.73
N ARG A 195 21.29 -1.46 24.80
CA ARG A 195 21.95 -2.55 24.04
C ARG A 195 20.95 -3.11 23.03
N VAL A 196 21.21 -2.87 21.74
CA VAL A 196 20.54 -3.57 20.64
C VAL A 196 21.11 -4.99 20.62
N ASN A 197 20.33 -5.96 21.07
CA ASN A 197 20.62 -7.38 20.88
C ASN A 197 19.97 -7.85 19.57
N PRO A 198 20.61 -8.73 18.78
CA PRO A 198 19.95 -9.41 17.68
C PRO A 198 18.75 -10.22 18.22
N LEU A 199 17.64 -10.17 17.47
CA LEU A 199 16.37 -10.82 17.78
C LEU A 199 16.58 -12.33 18.05
N PRO A 200 16.11 -12.88 19.19
CA PRO A 200 16.05 -14.32 19.36
C PRO A 200 14.85 -14.87 18.57
N LEU A 201 15.12 -15.69 17.55
CA LEU A 201 14.11 -16.56 16.95
C LEU A 201 13.72 -17.64 17.96
N SER A 202 12.42 -17.93 18.03
CA SER A 202 11.81 -18.97 18.88
C SER A 202 12.59 -20.31 18.85
N PRO A 203 12.98 -20.89 20.00
CA PRO A 203 13.59 -22.23 20.06
C PRO A 203 12.58 -23.38 19.82
N ASN A 204 11.28 -23.09 19.70
CA ASN A 204 10.25 -24.12 19.64
C ASN A 204 9.80 -24.38 18.20
N SER A 205 10.64 -25.08 17.44
CA SER A 205 10.21 -25.82 16.24
C SER A 205 11.11 -27.01 15.96
N THR A 206 11.34 -27.84 16.98
CA THR A 206 11.66 -29.25 16.77
C THR A 206 10.37 -29.98 16.41
N THR A 207 9.88 -29.78 15.19
CA THR A 207 8.80 -30.63 14.64
C THR A 207 9.37 -32.01 14.36
N ASN A 208 8.97 -32.98 15.20
CA ASN A 208 9.01 -34.44 15.01
C ASN A 208 9.79 -34.95 13.78
N MET A 209 11.07 -35.29 13.98
CA MET A 209 11.75 -36.29 13.12
C MET A 209 11.39 -37.73 13.52
N ASP A 210 10.54 -37.95 14.53
CA ASP A 210 10.25 -39.26 15.10
C ASP A 210 9.07 -40.03 14.46
N SER A 211 8.52 -39.57 13.34
CA SER A 211 7.57 -40.37 12.54
C SER A 211 8.21 -40.83 11.25
N HIS A 212 9.23 -41.68 11.34
CA HIS A 212 9.80 -42.37 10.19
C HIS A 212 9.06 -43.68 9.90
N ASP A 213 8.44 -43.76 8.72
CA ASP A 213 8.08 -45.02 8.08
C ASP A 213 9.35 -45.87 7.93
N ALA A 214 9.32 -47.08 8.51
CA ALA A 214 10.46 -48.00 8.60
C ALA A 214 10.95 -48.60 7.25
N ASP A 215 10.42 -48.13 6.11
CA ASP A 215 10.63 -48.73 4.79
C ASP A 215 11.42 -47.85 3.78
N CYS A 216 12.00 -46.72 4.20
CA CYS A 216 12.84 -45.94 3.28
C CYS A 216 14.28 -46.47 3.23
N SER A 217 14.55 -47.42 2.34
CA SER A 217 15.91 -47.89 2.03
C SER A 217 16.66 -46.87 1.16
N CYS A 218 17.05 -45.72 1.72
CA CYS A 218 17.96 -44.80 1.04
C CYS A 218 19.42 -45.12 1.42
N GLU A 219 20.10 -45.90 0.59
CA GLU A 219 21.57 -45.94 0.62
C GLU A 219 22.11 -44.53 0.32
N ASP A 220 22.72 -43.96 1.35
CA ASP A 220 23.24 -42.60 1.44
C ASP A 220 24.36 -42.35 0.42
N PRO A 221 24.19 -41.46 -0.57
CA PRO A 221 25.27 -41.09 -1.48
C PRO A 221 26.28 -40.10 -0.87
N ASN A 222 26.04 -39.53 0.32
CA ASN A 222 26.92 -38.52 0.93
C ASN A 222 27.15 -38.85 2.41
N ALA A 223 28.05 -39.80 2.70
CA ALA A 223 28.45 -40.23 4.05
C ALA A 223 28.90 -39.10 5.02
N ARG A 224 28.99 -37.86 4.55
CA ARG A 224 29.34 -36.65 5.31
C ARG A 224 28.15 -35.80 5.77
N LEU A 225 26.96 -35.95 5.18
CA LEU A 225 25.77 -35.19 5.55
C LEU A 225 24.86 -36.07 6.41
N THR A 226 24.99 -35.92 7.72
CA THR A 226 24.32 -36.75 8.73
C THR A 226 23.47 -35.87 9.66
N SER A 227 22.57 -36.46 10.45
CA SER A 227 21.84 -35.71 11.47
C SER A 227 22.80 -35.03 12.47
N THR A 228 23.90 -35.70 12.84
CA THR A 228 24.92 -35.16 13.75
C THR A 228 25.61 -33.91 13.20
N THR A 229 25.95 -33.89 11.91
CA THR A 229 26.57 -32.72 11.27
C THR A 229 25.55 -31.58 11.11
N LEU A 230 24.27 -31.91 10.93
CA LEU A 230 23.19 -30.93 10.92
C LEU A 230 23.04 -30.25 12.29
N ASP A 231 23.01 -31.02 13.37
CA ASP A 231 22.93 -30.49 14.74
C ASP A 231 24.10 -29.53 15.04
N THR A 232 25.30 -29.88 14.53
CA THR A 232 26.48 -29.02 14.65
C THR A 232 26.28 -27.67 13.94
N LEU A 233 25.66 -27.65 12.75
CA LEU A 233 25.35 -26.41 12.03
C LEU A 233 24.26 -25.58 12.72
N VAL A 234 23.24 -26.25 13.29
CA VAL A 234 22.17 -25.59 14.06
C VAL A 234 22.76 -24.91 15.30
N GLN A 235 23.62 -25.61 16.03
CA GLN A 235 24.31 -25.06 17.20
C GLN A 235 25.22 -23.90 16.80
N LEU A 236 26.02 -24.06 15.74
CA LEU A 236 26.89 -23.00 15.24
C LEU A 236 26.09 -21.73 14.90
N LYS A 237 24.97 -21.85 14.19
CA LYS A 237 24.10 -20.69 13.85
C LYS A 237 23.61 -19.96 15.10
N THR A 238 23.32 -20.70 16.17
CA THR A 238 22.83 -20.15 17.45
C THR A 238 23.93 -19.41 18.21
N ASP A 239 25.15 -19.94 18.18
CA ASP A 239 26.29 -19.39 18.93
C ASP A 239 27.04 -18.26 18.18
N LEU A 240 26.74 -18.07 16.89
CA LEU A 240 27.48 -17.16 16.01
C LEU A 240 27.32 -15.69 16.41
N LYS A 241 28.44 -15.01 16.68
CA LYS A 241 28.51 -13.56 16.94
C LYS A 241 29.56 -12.90 16.05
N PRO A 242 29.24 -12.65 14.76
CA PRO A 242 30.25 -12.23 13.78
C PRO A 242 31.00 -10.95 14.14
N LEU A 243 30.36 -10.00 14.83
CA LEU A 243 30.96 -8.74 15.23
C LEU A 243 31.99 -8.86 16.35
N ASP A 244 31.99 -9.98 17.09
CA ASP A 244 32.93 -10.24 18.19
C ASP A 244 34.16 -11.04 17.72
N MET A 245 34.20 -11.45 16.43
CA MET A 245 35.20 -12.36 15.88
C MET A 245 36.35 -11.60 15.18
N THR A 246 37.55 -12.15 15.27
CA THR A 246 38.71 -11.71 14.50
C THR A 246 38.60 -12.11 13.02
N PRO A 247 39.31 -11.44 12.09
CA PRO A 247 39.32 -11.83 10.68
C PRO A 247 39.73 -13.30 10.42
N ASP A 248 40.65 -13.84 11.23
CA ASP A 248 41.08 -15.23 11.13
C ASP A 248 39.98 -16.20 11.59
N GLU A 249 39.32 -15.91 12.71
CA GLU A 249 38.16 -16.69 13.17
C GLU A 249 37.00 -16.64 12.17
N ILE A 250 36.75 -15.49 11.55
CA ILE A 250 35.75 -15.33 10.48
C ILE A 250 36.09 -16.24 9.31
N THR A 251 37.35 -16.24 8.88
CA THR A 251 37.82 -17.07 7.76
C THR A 251 37.74 -18.57 8.10
N GLU A 252 38.10 -18.97 9.32
CA GLU A 252 37.98 -20.36 9.79
C GLU A 252 36.52 -20.83 9.81
N LYS A 253 35.60 -20.00 10.34
CA LYS A 253 34.17 -20.33 10.32
C LYS A 253 33.62 -20.37 8.89
N ALA A 254 34.06 -19.46 8.01
CA ALA A 254 33.68 -19.50 6.61
C ALA A 254 34.13 -20.81 5.94
N ASP A 255 35.38 -21.23 6.13
CA ASP A 255 35.91 -22.49 5.58
C ASP A 255 35.13 -23.71 6.12
N PHE A 256 34.78 -23.71 7.42
CA PHE A 256 33.93 -24.74 8.02
C PHE A 256 32.50 -24.78 7.44
N LEU A 257 31.93 -23.64 7.07
CA LEU A 257 30.59 -23.59 6.45
C LEU A 257 30.65 -24.02 4.98
N LEU A 258 31.70 -23.61 4.27
CA LEU A 258 31.88 -23.86 2.83
C LEU A 258 32.10 -25.33 2.47
N GLN A 259 32.59 -26.17 3.39
CA GLN A 259 32.68 -27.62 3.16
C GLN A 259 31.30 -28.30 2.95
N TYR A 260 30.22 -27.73 3.49
CA TYR A 260 28.85 -28.24 3.30
C TYR A 260 28.17 -27.70 2.04
N LEU A 261 28.85 -26.81 1.29
CA LEU A 261 28.29 -26.13 0.12
C LEU A 261 28.98 -26.54 -1.18
N LYS A 262 29.63 -27.71 -1.24
CA LYS A 262 30.20 -28.20 -2.50
C LYS A 262 29.10 -28.65 -3.45
N ALA A 263 29.26 -28.36 -4.75
CA ALA A 263 28.27 -28.75 -5.75
C ALA A 263 28.09 -30.28 -5.88
N SER A 264 29.10 -31.07 -5.49
CA SER A 264 29.04 -32.54 -5.45
C SER A 264 27.96 -33.07 -4.50
N ASP A 265 27.53 -32.25 -3.54
CA ASP A 265 26.61 -32.67 -2.48
C ASP A 265 25.14 -32.47 -2.84
N ILE A 266 24.89 -31.81 -3.97
CA ILE A 266 23.55 -31.61 -4.50
C ILE A 266 23.02 -32.97 -4.95
N PRO A 267 21.93 -33.48 -4.34
CA PRO A 267 21.44 -34.81 -4.67
C PRO A 267 20.85 -34.85 -6.08
N PRO A 268 21.15 -35.89 -6.88
CA PRO A 268 20.50 -36.07 -8.17
C PRO A 268 19.01 -36.37 -7.96
N ARG A 269 18.16 -35.93 -8.90
CA ARG A 269 16.69 -36.09 -8.83
C ARG A 269 16.20 -37.54 -8.66
N SER A 270 17.06 -38.53 -8.89
CA SER A 270 16.77 -39.96 -8.71
C SER A 270 16.81 -40.43 -7.25
N LYS A 271 17.24 -39.61 -6.29
CA LYS A 271 17.37 -39.97 -4.87
C LYS A 271 16.06 -39.77 -4.10
N GLY A 272 15.93 -40.49 -2.98
CA GLY A 272 14.73 -40.48 -2.14
C GLY A 272 14.53 -39.19 -1.35
N CYS A 273 13.31 -38.99 -0.85
CA CYS A 273 12.89 -37.77 -0.14
C CYS A 273 13.82 -37.37 1.02
N CYS A 274 14.25 -38.33 1.84
CA CYS A 274 15.11 -38.09 3.00
C CYS A 274 16.46 -37.46 2.64
N THR A 275 17.10 -37.88 1.54
CA THR A 275 18.38 -37.31 1.09
C THR A 275 18.21 -35.87 0.64
N HIS A 276 17.14 -35.57 -0.11
CA HIS A 276 16.83 -34.21 -0.56
C HIS A 276 16.59 -33.26 0.63
N VAL A 277 15.79 -33.68 1.61
CA VAL A 277 15.49 -32.91 2.83
C VAL A 277 16.76 -32.65 3.64
N LEU A 278 17.53 -33.70 3.94
CA LEU A 278 18.75 -33.57 4.75
C LEU A 278 19.78 -32.65 4.08
N SER A 279 20.02 -32.82 2.78
CA SER A 279 20.90 -31.95 1.99
C SER A 279 20.44 -30.49 1.98
N GLN A 280 19.13 -30.25 1.83
CA GLN A 280 18.57 -28.90 1.82
C GLN A 280 18.71 -28.20 3.18
N PHE A 281 18.52 -28.92 4.29
CA PHE A 281 18.72 -28.33 5.63
C PHE A 281 20.19 -28.00 5.90
N HIS A 282 21.14 -28.86 5.53
CA HIS A 282 22.57 -28.53 5.64
C HIS A 282 22.90 -27.27 4.84
N ALA A 283 22.43 -27.18 3.58
CA ALA A 283 22.62 -26.01 2.76
C ALA A 283 21.96 -24.76 3.37
N HIS A 284 20.74 -24.86 3.90
CA HIS A 284 20.05 -23.76 4.58
C HIS A 284 20.88 -23.21 5.75
N PHE A 285 21.27 -24.05 6.70
CA PHE A 285 22.02 -23.58 7.88
C PHE A 285 23.41 -23.05 7.51
N ALA A 286 24.10 -23.70 6.56
CA ALA A 286 25.41 -23.25 6.10
C ALA A 286 25.31 -21.89 5.38
N LEU A 287 24.40 -21.75 4.41
CA LEU A 287 24.19 -20.51 3.64
C LEU A 287 23.72 -19.36 4.53
N CYS A 288 22.70 -19.58 5.39
CA CYS A 288 22.20 -18.53 6.27
C CYS A 288 23.26 -18.07 7.28
N SER A 289 24.09 -18.98 7.81
CA SER A 289 25.18 -18.59 8.72
C SER A 289 26.26 -17.80 7.98
N LEU A 290 26.66 -18.25 6.80
CA LEU A 290 27.65 -17.57 5.97
C LEU A 290 27.17 -16.18 5.52
N ALA A 291 25.89 -16.07 5.14
CA ALA A 291 25.24 -14.81 4.82
C ALA A 291 25.15 -13.89 6.05
N ASN A 292 24.86 -14.40 7.24
CA ASN A 292 24.84 -13.58 8.45
C ASN A 292 26.23 -12.99 8.76
N ILE A 293 27.30 -13.79 8.61
CA ILE A 293 28.68 -13.30 8.74
C ILE A 293 28.95 -12.20 7.71
N SER A 294 28.66 -12.48 6.43
CA SER A 294 28.90 -11.53 5.33
C SER A 294 28.14 -10.21 5.51
N TYR A 295 26.88 -10.27 5.94
CA TYR A 295 26.02 -9.09 6.11
C TYR A 295 26.48 -8.19 7.27
N LEU A 296 26.90 -8.79 8.39
CA LEU A 296 27.34 -8.06 9.58
C LEU A 296 28.78 -7.55 9.46
N VAL A 297 29.70 -8.38 8.95
CA VAL A 297 31.12 -8.04 8.86
C VAL A 297 31.40 -7.09 7.70
N ARG A 298 30.66 -7.21 6.57
CA ARG A 298 30.91 -6.49 5.31
C ARG A 298 32.39 -6.59 4.88
N PRO A 299 32.81 -7.73 4.32
CA PRO A 299 34.23 -7.98 4.05
C PRO A 299 34.85 -6.89 3.17
N GLU A 300 36.03 -6.41 3.56
CA GLU A 300 36.79 -5.45 2.76
C GLU A 300 37.26 -6.08 1.44
N PRO A 301 37.35 -5.29 0.35
CA PRO A 301 37.89 -5.75 -0.92
C PRO A 301 39.31 -6.34 -0.77
N GLY A 302 39.51 -7.57 -1.25
CA GLY A 302 40.76 -8.31 -1.17
C GLY A 302 41.00 -9.04 0.16
N SER A 303 40.06 -8.98 1.11
CA SER A 303 40.19 -9.72 2.38
C SER A 303 40.22 -11.24 2.16
N PRO A 304 40.84 -12.03 3.07
CA PRO A 304 40.82 -13.49 3.00
C PRO A 304 39.39 -14.05 2.93
N PHE A 305 38.47 -13.46 3.71
CA PHE A 305 37.07 -13.87 3.72
C PHE A 305 36.36 -13.58 2.38
N GLU A 306 36.54 -12.40 1.78
CA GLU A 306 36.00 -12.11 0.44
C GLU A 306 36.56 -13.09 -0.59
N THR A 307 37.87 -13.35 -0.55
CA THR A 307 38.56 -14.27 -1.47
C THR A 307 37.95 -15.67 -1.39
N ARG A 308 37.72 -16.19 -0.18
CA ARG A 308 37.07 -17.50 0.03
C ARG A 308 35.64 -17.54 -0.52
N LEU A 309 34.86 -16.48 -0.31
CA LEU A 309 33.51 -16.39 -0.87
C LEU A 309 33.54 -16.37 -2.41
N LEU A 310 34.48 -15.62 -3.02
CA LEU A 310 34.64 -15.56 -4.47
C LEU A 310 35.08 -16.90 -5.06
N GLU A 311 35.98 -17.62 -4.39
CA GLU A 311 36.41 -18.97 -4.79
C GLU A 311 35.24 -19.96 -4.75
N ALA A 312 34.41 -19.89 -3.70
CA ALA A 312 33.30 -20.81 -3.49
C ALA A 312 32.00 -20.42 -4.24
N TRP A 313 31.91 -19.21 -4.78
CA TRP A 313 30.70 -18.69 -5.43
C TRP A 313 30.06 -19.64 -6.47
N PRO A 314 30.81 -20.33 -7.35
CA PRO A 314 30.20 -21.25 -8.32
C PRO A 314 29.42 -22.39 -7.67
N ASP A 315 29.87 -22.88 -6.51
CA ASP A 315 29.18 -23.96 -5.78
C ASP A 315 28.00 -23.40 -4.98
N ILE A 316 28.17 -22.24 -4.33
CA ILE A 316 27.09 -21.49 -3.67
C ILE A 316 25.93 -21.24 -4.63
N TRP A 317 26.25 -20.76 -5.84
CA TRP A 317 25.26 -20.48 -6.88
C TRP A 317 24.47 -21.73 -7.29
N LYS A 318 25.14 -22.88 -7.46
CA LYS A 318 24.45 -24.14 -7.79
C LYS A 318 23.51 -24.59 -6.68
N TRP A 319 23.86 -24.36 -5.42
CA TRP A 319 22.98 -24.62 -4.28
C TRP A 319 21.75 -23.69 -4.26
N LEU A 320 21.93 -22.40 -4.57
CA LEU A 320 20.82 -21.45 -4.68
C LEU A 320 19.88 -21.82 -5.85
N ASP A 321 20.43 -22.12 -7.03
CA ASP A 321 19.67 -22.57 -8.22
C ASP A 321 18.90 -23.87 -7.93
N TYR A 322 19.57 -24.85 -7.31
CA TYR A 322 18.93 -26.10 -6.88
C TYR A 322 17.79 -25.86 -5.87
N THR A 323 18.03 -25.01 -4.86
CA THR A 323 17.04 -24.65 -3.83
C THR A 323 15.82 -24.01 -4.47
N PHE A 324 16.02 -23.03 -5.36
CA PHE A 324 14.94 -22.34 -6.05
C PHE A 324 14.10 -23.27 -6.93
N GLU A 325 14.75 -24.01 -7.83
CA GLU A 325 14.06 -24.85 -8.82
C GLU A 325 13.29 -26.00 -8.17
N ASN A 326 13.89 -26.65 -7.16
CA ASN A 326 13.39 -27.91 -6.61
C ASN A 326 12.60 -27.75 -5.30
N TRP A 327 12.59 -26.56 -4.69
CA TRP A 327 11.87 -26.31 -3.44
C TRP A 327 10.92 -25.11 -3.50
N VAL A 328 11.18 -24.08 -4.32
CA VAL A 328 10.33 -22.89 -4.40
C VAL A 328 9.35 -22.96 -5.58
N ILE A 329 9.87 -23.18 -6.80
CA ILE A 329 9.07 -23.17 -8.04
C ILE A 329 8.34 -24.49 -8.28
N SER A 330 9.09 -25.59 -8.28
CA SER A 330 8.55 -26.93 -8.50
C SER A 330 8.96 -27.83 -7.34
N PRO A 331 8.35 -27.66 -6.14
CA PRO A 331 8.71 -28.44 -4.98
C PRO A 331 8.63 -29.93 -5.30
N LEU A 332 9.74 -30.64 -5.08
CA LEU A 332 9.88 -32.08 -5.36
C LEU A 332 8.81 -32.92 -4.62
N PHE A 333 8.26 -32.39 -3.54
CA PHE A 333 7.25 -33.04 -2.70
C PHE A 333 6.04 -32.10 -2.55
N ARG A 334 4.90 -32.46 -3.18
CA ARG A 334 3.70 -31.60 -3.27
C ARG A 334 2.81 -31.60 -2.03
N GLU A 335 2.90 -32.62 -1.18
CA GLU A 335 1.91 -32.89 -0.12
C GLU A 335 2.45 -32.72 1.32
N ARG A 336 3.76 -32.50 1.48
CA ARG A 336 4.39 -32.39 2.81
C ARG A 336 5.21 -31.10 2.91
N ASP A 337 4.62 -30.15 3.62
CA ASP A 337 5.27 -29.15 4.47
C ASP A 337 5.60 -27.78 3.85
N ASN A 338 4.63 -26.86 3.92
CA ASN A 338 4.79 -25.42 3.63
C ASN A 338 5.99 -24.80 4.39
N ALA A 339 6.42 -25.38 5.52
CA ALA A 339 7.59 -24.91 6.26
C ALA A 339 8.89 -25.11 5.47
N ASN A 340 9.06 -26.23 4.75
CA ASN A 340 10.26 -26.49 3.95
C ASN A 340 10.36 -25.57 2.74
N ARG A 341 9.22 -25.29 2.08
CA ARG A 341 9.14 -24.31 1.00
C ARG A 341 9.49 -22.91 1.51
N TYR A 342 8.99 -22.54 2.69
CA TYR A 342 9.34 -21.28 3.35
C TYR A 342 10.83 -21.21 3.74
N HIS A 343 11.42 -22.28 4.28
CA HIS A 343 12.85 -22.30 4.59
C HIS A 343 13.73 -22.16 3.35
N ALA A 344 13.38 -22.82 2.24
CA ALA A 344 14.06 -22.65 0.97
C ALA A 344 13.97 -21.19 0.46
N PHE A 345 12.78 -20.60 0.57
CA PHE A 345 12.54 -19.20 0.27
C PHE A 345 13.39 -18.25 1.14
N GLN A 346 13.42 -18.47 2.46
CA GLN A 346 14.26 -17.72 3.39
C GLN A 346 15.75 -17.85 3.04
N THR A 347 16.24 -19.06 2.74
CA THR A 347 17.63 -19.30 2.35
C THR A 347 18.04 -18.40 1.20
N ILE A 348 17.21 -18.33 0.15
CA ILE A 348 17.49 -17.55 -1.05
C ILE A 348 17.57 -16.06 -0.72
N ILE A 349 16.56 -15.52 -0.03
CA ILE A 349 16.50 -14.09 0.27
C ILE A 349 17.65 -13.68 1.20
N VAL A 350 17.87 -14.41 2.30
CA VAL A 350 18.94 -14.09 3.27
C VAL A 350 20.31 -14.14 2.58
N SER A 351 20.54 -15.15 1.75
CA SER A 351 21.81 -15.33 1.04
C SER A 351 22.05 -14.21 0.03
N LEU A 352 21.09 -13.94 -0.85
CA LEU A 352 21.25 -12.93 -1.89
C LEU A 352 21.27 -11.52 -1.31
N ARG A 353 20.49 -11.23 -0.25
CA ARG A 353 20.55 -9.98 0.51
C ARG A 353 21.96 -9.67 1.01
N SER A 354 22.69 -10.70 1.44
CA SER A 354 24.06 -10.55 1.94
C SER A 354 25.06 -10.47 0.79
N PHE A 355 25.07 -11.45 -0.11
CA PHE A 355 26.16 -11.62 -1.06
C PHE A 355 26.13 -10.57 -2.19
N ILE A 356 24.96 -10.02 -2.55
CA ILE A 356 24.85 -8.95 -3.55
C ILE A 356 25.54 -7.66 -3.07
N LYS A 357 25.68 -7.46 -1.75
CA LYS A 357 26.40 -6.30 -1.19
C LYS A 357 27.92 -6.40 -1.32
N ILE A 358 28.46 -7.55 -1.76
CA ILE A 358 29.88 -7.72 -2.09
C ILE A 358 30.06 -7.37 -3.56
N PRO A 359 30.74 -6.25 -3.91
CA PRO A 359 30.81 -5.77 -5.30
C PRO A 359 31.33 -6.81 -6.29
N ALA A 360 32.39 -7.56 -5.92
CA ALA A 360 32.97 -8.58 -6.78
C ALA A 360 32.02 -9.77 -7.06
N ILE A 361 31.15 -10.13 -6.10
CA ILE A 361 30.11 -11.14 -6.31
C ILE A 361 29.00 -10.56 -7.20
N CYS A 362 28.55 -9.34 -6.93
CA CYS A 362 27.51 -8.68 -7.72
C CYS A 362 27.93 -8.53 -9.20
N GLU A 363 29.17 -8.11 -9.46
CA GLU A 363 29.74 -8.05 -10.80
C GLU A 363 29.73 -9.41 -11.48
N ARG A 364 30.10 -10.48 -10.76
CA ARG A 364 30.08 -11.85 -11.29
C ARG A 364 28.67 -12.33 -11.59
N ILE A 365 27.68 -12.00 -10.76
CA ILE A 365 26.26 -12.29 -11.02
C ILE A 365 25.83 -11.61 -12.33
N LEU A 366 26.13 -10.33 -12.48
CA LEU A 366 25.71 -9.53 -13.64
C LEU A 366 26.47 -9.88 -14.93
N ALA A 367 27.71 -10.38 -14.84
CA ALA A 367 28.53 -10.75 -15.99
C ALA A 367 28.22 -12.15 -16.56
N ALA A 368 27.60 -13.03 -15.77
CA ALA A 368 27.25 -14.38 -16.20
C ALA A 368 25.82 -14.46 -16.77
N ASP A 369 25.52 -15.51 -17.53
CA ASP A 369 24.14 -15.91 -17.87
C ASP A 369 23.25 -16.08 -16.61
N GLY A 370 23.88 -16.21 -15.43
CA GLY A 370 23.26 -16.24 -14.11
C GLY A 370 22.57 -14.93 -13.70
N GLY A 371 22.87 -13.78 -14.30
CA GLY A 371 22.21 -12.51 -13.98
C GLY A 371 20.71 -12.57 -14.24
N LYS A 372 20.30 -13.04 -15.42
CA LYS A 372 18.89 -13.24 -15.76
C LYS A 372 18.20 -14.25 -14.83
N LYS A 373 18.88 -15.35 -14.51
CA LYS A 373 18.37 -16.35 -13.56
C LYS A 373 18.20 -15.77 -12.14
N THR A 374 19.14 -14.96 -11.68
CA THR A 374 19.08 -14.32 -10.35
C THR A 374 17.89 -13.37 -10.28
N PHE A 375 17.67 -12.56 -11.32
CA PHE A 375 16.48 -11.72 -11.43
C PHE A 375 15.20 -12.57 -11.41
N VAL A 376 15.10 -13.64 -12.20
CA VAL A 376 13.93 -14.56 -12.17
C VAL A 376 13.72 -15.16 -10.79
N MET A 377 14.80 -15.57 -10.11
CA MET A 377 14.76 -16.12 -8.77
C MET A 377 14.19 -15.13 -7.75
N LEU A 378 14.78 -13.93 -7.67
CA LEU A 378 14.37 -12.87 -6.75
C LEU A 378 13.00 -12.31 -7.09
N GLY A 379 12.70 -12.10 -8.38
CA GLY A 379 11.40 -11.63 -8.86
C GLY A 379 10.29 -12.63 -8.54
N SER A 380 10.53 -13.93 -8.70
CA SER A 380 9.57 -14.96 -8.31
C SER A 380 9.35 -14.97 -6.80
N CYS A 381 10.44 -14.91 -6.01
CA CYS A 381 10.32 -14.82 -4.55
C CYS A 381 9.50 -13.59 -4.13
N TRP A 382 9.79 -12.43 -4.69
CA TRP A 382 9.07 -11.20 -4.41
C TRP A 382 7.57 -11.29 -4.76
N LEU A 383 7.21 -11.92 -5.88
CA LEU A 383 5.81 -12.15 -6.25
C LEU A 383 5.08 -13.13 -5.31
N TYR A 384 5.80 -14.06 -4.67
CA TYR A 384 5.25 -15.02 -3.71
C TYR A 384 5.03 -14.44 -2.31
N GLU A 385 5.67 -13.33 -1.95
CA GLU A 385 5.59 -12.71 -0.61
C GLU A 385 4.17 -12.39 -0.17
N ILE A 386 3.28 -12.09 -1.12
CA ILE A 386 1.90 -11.75 -0.83
C ILE A 386 0.92 -12.93 -0.86
N GLU A 387 1.39 -14.13 -1.20
CA GLU A 387 0.55 -15.32 -1.21
C GLU A 387 0.32 -15.80 0.23
N ASP A 388 -0.88 -16.32 0.52
CA ASP A 388 -1.32 -16.64 1.89
C ASP A 388 -0.37 -17.59 2.63
N GLU A 389 0.25 -18.52 1.90
CA GLU A 389 1.24 -19.46 2.43
C GLU A 389 2.45 -18.72 3.04
N PHE A 390 3.03 -17.77 2.30
CA PHE A 390 4.20 -17.01 2.71
C PHE A 390 3.85 -15.92 3.72
N LYS A 391 2.70 -15.23 3.55
CA LYS A 391 2.17 -14.28 4.54
C LYS A 391 1.93 -14.93 5.90
N ALA A 392 1.46 -16.18 5.94
CA ALA A 392 1.24 -16.91 7.18
C ALA A 392 2.56 -17.28 7.88
N ALA A 393 3.57 -17.69 7.11
CA ALA A 393 4.88 -18.09 7.62
C ALA A 393 5.75 -16.89 8.04
N ALA A 394 5.66 -15.74 7.35
CA ALA A 394 6.43 -14.53 7.62
C ALA A 394 6.05 -13.77 8.89
N LYS A 395 5.04 -14.22 9.66
CA LYS A 395 4.57 -13.56 10.90
C LYS A 395 5.66 -13.34 11.96
N ASN A 396 6.75 -14.10 11.91
CA ASN A 396 7.89 -13.99 12.83
C ASN A 396 9.12 -13.29 12.24
N ASP A 397 9.11 -12.96 10.93
CA ASP A 397 10.28 -12.50 10.18
C ASP A 397 9.90 -11.32 9.26
N LEU A 398 9.21 -10.34 9.85
CA LEU A 398 8.55 -9.20 9.19
C LEU A 398 9.46 -8.31 8.33
N PHE A 399 10.78 -8.51 8.38
CA PHE A 399 11.79 -7.69 7.70
C PHE A 399 12.57 -8.44 6.62
N LEU A 400 12.21 -9.70 6.36
CA LEU A 400 12.84 -10.49 5.30
C LEU A 400 12.02 -10.38 4.01
N THR A 401 12.51 -9.53 3.09
CA THR A 401 11.90 -9.34 1.78
C THR A 401 12.95 -9.44 0.67
N ALA A 402 12.55 -10.02 -0.46
CA ALA A 402 13.25 -10.04 -1.73
C ALA A 402 13.34 -8.63 -2.35
N THR A 403 12.56 -7.66 -1.86
CA THR A 403 12.62 -6.26 -2.32
C THR A 403 14.04 -5.70 -2.21
N GLU A 404 14.71 -5.90 -1.07
CA GLU A 404 16.07 -5.40 -0.83
C GLU A 404 17.09 -5.97 -1.83
N PRO A 405 17.33 -7.29 -1.91
CA PRO A 405 18.30 -7.85 -2.86
C PRO A 405 17.93 -7.60 -4.33
N LEU A 406 16.63 -7.58 -4.67
CA LEU A 406 16.19 -7.33 -6.04
C LEU A 406 16.49 -5.89 -6.47
N LEU A 407 16.28 -4.92 -5.58
CA LEU A 407 16.66 -3.53 -5.82
C LEU A 407 18.18 -3.33 -5.84
N ASP A 408 18.90 -3.84 -4.83
CA ASP A 408 20.35 -3.69 -4.76
C ASP A 408 21.03 -4.25 -6.02
N LEU A 409 20.53 -5.37 -6.58
CA LEU A 409 21.00 -5.92 -7.84
C LEU A 409 20.57 -5.07 -9.05
N GLY A 410 19.30 -4.63 -9.07
CA GLY A 410 18.72 -3.85 -10.16
C GLY A 410 19.34 -2.45 -10.29
N THR A 411 19.85 -1.88 -9.20
CA THR A 411 20.45 -0.54 -9.14
C THR A 411 21.95 -0.55 -8.83
N PHE A 412 22.62 -1.71 -8.96
CA PHE A 412 24.05 -1.82 -8.70
C PHE A 412 24.89 -0.91 -9.62
N LYS A 413 24.49 -0.80 -10.89
CA LYS A 413 25.08 0.14 -11.85
C LYS A 413 24.26 1.43 -11.89
N PRO A 414 24.91 2.60 -12.05
CA PRO A 414 24.18 3.85 -12.20
C PRO A 414 23.30 3.82 -13.45
N GLY A 415 22.09 4.38 -13.35
CA GLY A 415 21.13 4.44 -14.44
C GLY A 415 19.82 3.70 -14.14
N ALA A 416 19.02 3.48 -15.19
CA ALA A 416 17.78 2.72 -15.09
C ALA A 416 18.06 1.22 -14.82
N PRO A 417 17.16 0.52 -14.11
CA PRO A 417 17.29 -0.92 -13.92
C PRO A 417 17.37 -1.66 -15.27
N PRO A 418 18.13 -2.77 -15.36
CA PRO A 418 18.25 -3.52 -16.61
C PRO A 418 16.90 -4.13 -17.01
N ASP A 419 16.69 -4.38 -18.31
CA ASP A 419 15.45 -5.02 -18.80
C ASP A 419 15.13 -6.35 -18.10
N ALA A 420 16.15 -7.07 -17.62
CA ALA A 420 15.99 -8.29 -16.84
C ALA A 420 15.27 -8.07 -15.49
N PHE A 421 15.44 -6.91 -14.85
CA PHE A 421 14.69 -6.52 -13.65
C PHE A 421 13.20 -6.40 -13.96
N PHE A 422 12.84 -5.70 -15.04
CA PHE A 422 11.45 -5.58 -15.44
C PHE A 422 10.88 -6.91 -15.99
N GLY A 423 11.68 -7.70 -16.69
CA GLY A 423 11.26 -8.98 -17.25
C GLY A 423 11.02 -10.06 -16.19
N CYS A 424 11.70 -10.01 -15.04
CA CYS A 424 11.56 -11.05 -14.01
C CYS A 424 10.27 -10.94 -13.18
N ILE A 425 9.74 -9.73 -13.01
CA ILE A 425 8.47 -9.49 -12.32
C ILE A 425 7.27 -9.45 -13.28
N MET A 426 7.48 -9.52 -14.61
CA MET A 426 6.43 -9.65 -15.64
C MET A 426 6.54 -10.99 -16.40
N PRO A 427 6.02 -12.11 -15.86
CA PRO A 427 6.05 -13.38 -16.58
C PRO A 427 5.01 -13.43 -17.69
N SER A 428 5.44 -13.39 -18.96
CA SER A 428 4.76 -13.81 -20.22
C SER A 428 3.34 -13.33 -20.58
N THR A 429 2.52 -12.85 -19.64
CA THR A 429 1.11 -12.46 -19.84
C THR A 429 0.91 -10.95 -20.03
N GLN A 430 1.99 -10.15 -19.92
CA GLN A 430 1.94 -8.68 -19.91
C GLN A 430 1.07 -8.06 -18.79
N ASP A 431 0.73 -8.83 -17.74
CA ASP A 431 -0.07 -8.34 -16.62
C ASP A 431 0.79 -7.62 -15.57
N ALA A 432 0.89 -6.29 -15.69
CA ALA A 432 1.57 -5.43 -14.72
C ALA A 432 0.78 -5.25 -13.41
N GLY A 433 -0.47 -5.75 -13.34
CA GLY A 433 -1.36 -5.63 -12.18
C GLY A 433 -0.88 -6.41 -10.96
N LYS A 434 -0.49 -7.69 -11.12
CA LYS A 434 0.02 -8.51 -10.00
C LYS A 434 1.27 -7.88 -9.35
N PRO A 435 2.32 -7.49 -10.09
CA PRO A 435 3.48 -6.82 -9.50
C PRO A 435 3.14 -5.51 -8.81
N ALA A 436 2.30 -4.66 -9.41
CA ALA A 436 1.87 -3.41 -8.80
C ALA A 436 1.12 -3.67 -7.48
N ARG A 437 0.29 -4.73 -7.41
CA ARG A 437 -0.40 -5.13 -6.19
C ARG A 437 0.57 -5.59 -5.11
N VAL A 438 1.61 -6.37 -5.46
CA VAL A 438 2.66 -6.80 -4.53
C VAL A 438 3.34 -5.59 -3.89
N ALA A 439 3.78 -4.63 -4.71
CA ALA A 439 4.42 -3.42 -4.21
C ALA A 439 3.54 -2.63 -3.24
N LEU A 440 2.24 -2.50 -3.54
CA LEU A 440 1.30 -1.77 -2.69
C LEU A 440 0.89 -2.54 -1.44
N ASP A 441 0.75 -3.86 -1.49
CA ASP A 441 0.48 -4.70 -0.31
C ASP A 441 1.60 -4.56 0.75
N HIS A 442 2.86 -4.51 0.31
CA HIS A 442 4.00 -4.27 1.21
C HIS A 442 3.94 -2.89 1.87
N LEU A 443 3.55 -1.86 1.13
CA LEU A 443 3.39 -0.50 1.67
C LEU A 443 2.17 -0.38 2.59
N ASP A 444 1.05 -1.01 2.25
CA ASP A 444 -0.20 -0.99 3.04
C ASP A 444 -0.04 -1.69 4.40
N TRP A 445 0.91 -2.63 4.52
CA TRP A 445 1.27 -3.24 5.81
C TRP A 445 1.65 -2.17 6.85
N TYR A 446 2.38 -1.12 6.46
CA TYR A 446 2.78 -0.02 7.35
C TYR A 446 1.62 0.90 7.75
N LEU A 447 0.53 0.91 6.98
CA LEU A 447 -0.65 1.71 7.29
C LEU A 447 -1.67 0.98 8.17
N THR A 448 -1.56 -0.35 8.26
CA THR A 448 -2.55 -1.22 8.92
C THR A 448 -2.06 -1.83 10.22
N ASN A 449 -0.75 -1.89 10.46
CA ASN A 449 -0.17 -2.47 11.67
C ASN A 449 0.19 -1.39 12.71
N PRO A 450 -0.10 -1.59 14.01
CA PRO A 450 0.29 -0.66 15.07
C PRO A 450 1.79 -0.77 15.40
N GLY A 451 2.47 0.38 15.49
CA GLY A 451 3.91 0.46 15.80
C GLY A 451 4.89 -0.02 14.71
N PRO A 452 4.67 0.26 13.40
CA PRO A 452 5.52 -0.23 12.31
C PRO A 452 6.81 0.59 12.14
N TRP A 453 7.11 1.50 13.07
CA TRP A 453 8.20 2.49 12.96
C TRP A 453 9.45 2.08 13.75
N SER A 454 9.68 0.79 13.96
CA SER A 454 10.97 0.37 14.52
C SER A 454 12.11 0.69 13.52
N PRO A 455 13.35 0.95 13.98
CA PRO A 455 14.44 1.27 13.05
C PRO A 455 14.59 0.26 11.89
N PRO A 456 14.59 -1.08 12.12
CA PRO A 456 14.65 -2.05 11.03
C PRO A 456 13.48 -1.96 10.05
N ALA A 457 12.26 -1.73 10.56
CA ALA A 457 11.07 -1.62 9.73
C ALA A 457 11.13 -0.43 8.79
N ILE A 458 11.67 0.70 9.26
CA ILE A 458 11.76 1.94 8.47
C ILE A 458 12.76 1.79 7.30
N PHE A 459 13.89 1.11 7.51
CA PHE A 459 14.82 0.84 6.40
C PHE A 459 14.19 -0.06 5.33
N ILE A 460 13.39 -1.04 5.74
CA ILE A 460 12.66 -1.89 4.78
C ILE A 460 11.54 -1.11 4.07
N LEU A 461 10.88 -0.17 4.75
CA LEU A 461 9.89 0.72 4.13
C LEU A 461 10.52 1.54 2.99
N ASP A 462 11.71 2.08 3.22
CA ASP A 462 12.45 2.78 2.17
C ASP A 462 12.69 1.90 0.93
N TYR A 463 13.12 0.64 1.13
CA TYR A 463 13.26 -0.31 0.02
C TYR A 463 11.94 -0.51 -0.74
N HIS A 464 10.80 -0.63 -0.04
CA HIS A 464 9.50 -0.76 -0.70
C HIS A 464 9.08 0.51 -1.47
N LEU A 465 9.37 1.70 -0.93
CA LEU A 465 9.11 2.98 -1.62
C LEU A 465 9.97 3.10 -2.87
N ARG A 466 11.28 2.85 -2.77
CA ARG A 466 12.19 2.84 -3.93
C ARG A 466 11.79 1.79 -4.96
N MET A 467 11.25 0.65 -4.53
CA MET A 467 10.74 -0.38 -5.45
C MET A 467 9.61 0.16 -6.31
N ALA A 468 8.61 0.79 -5.69
CA ALA A 468 7.52 1.42 -6.42
C ALA A 468 8.04 2.51 -7.38
N THR A 469 9.01 3.32 -6.96
CA THR A 469 9.63 4.35 -7.81
C THR A 469 10.35 3.75 -9.01
N LYS A 470 11.16 2.71 -8.82
CA LYS A 470 11.91 2.07 -9.93
C LYS A 470 10.99 1.29 -10.86
N MET A 471 9.94 0.67 -10.36
CA MET A 471 8.89 0.06 -11.19
C MET A 471 8.21 1.10 -12.09
N ALA A 472 7.90 2.29 -11.56
CA ALA A 472 7.23 3.37 -12.28
C ALA A 472 8.02 3.95 -13.48
N ILE A 473 9.29 3.59 -13.65
CA ILE A 473 10.09 3.94 -14.83
C ILE A 473 9.51 3.29 -16.10
N ALA A 474 8.98 2.07 -15.99
CA ALA A 474 8.38 1.36 -17.11
C ALA A 474 6.86 1.58 -17.15
N LEU A 475 6.36 2.12 -18.28
CA LEU A 475 4.97 2.57 -18.45
C LEU A 475 3.89 1.55 -18.03
N PRO A 476 3.99 0.24 -18.33
CA PRO A 476 2.98 -0.73 -17.89
C PRO A 476 2.81 -0.77 -16.37
N TYR A 477 3.92 -0.70 -15.61
CA TYR A 477 3.87 -0.69 -14.15
C TYR A 477 3.43 0.65 -13.60
N LEU A 478 3.86 1.76 -14.21
CA LEU A 478 3.39 3.10 -13.85
C LEU A 478 1.86 3.16 -13.86
N TYR A 479 1.25 2.74 -14.96
CA TYR A 479 -0.20 2.79 -15.10
C TYR A 479 -0.90 1.81 -14.16
N ALA A 480 -0.35 0.61 -13.96
CA ALA A 480 -0.87 -0.35 -12.97
C ALA A 480 -0.81 0.20 -11.53
N LEU A 481 0.31 0.81 -11.12
CA LEU A 481 0.49 1.43 -9.80
C LEU A 481 -0.51 2.58 -9.60
N LEU A 482 -0.63 3.48 -10.58
CA LEU A 482 -1.57 4.61 -10.52
C LEU A 482 -3.03 4.13 -10.48
N ALA A 483 -3.38 3.13 -11.29
CA ALA A 483 -4.72 2.54 -11.31
C ALA A 483 -5.07 1.81 -9.99
N LEU A 484 -4.07 1.26 -9.31
CA LEU A 484 -4.19 0.71 -7.95
C LEU A 484 -3.99 1.77 -6.84
N HIS A 485 -3.99 3.05 -7.19
CA HIS A 485 -3.97 4.18 -6.26
C HIS A 485 -2.70 4.31 -5.43
N SER A 486 -1.54 4.01 -6.01
CA SER A 486 -0.23 4.18 -5.36
C SER A 486 -0.02 5.57 -4.73
N VAL A 487 -0.46 6.64 -5.40
CA VAL A 487 -0.40 8.02 -4.89
C VAL A 487 -1.09 8.14 -3.54
N ARG A 488 -2.23 7.45 -3.34
CA ARG A 488 -2.96 7.46 -2.07
C ARG A 488 -2.15 6.77 -0.97
N THR A 489 -1.68 5.56 -1.22
CA THR A 489 -0.89 4.79 -0.25
C THR A 489 0.37 5.55 0.17
N ILE A 490 1.12 6.08 -0.80
CA ILE A 490 2.38 6.79 -0.54
C ILE A 490 2.16 8.14 0.13
N THR A 491 1.11 8.90 -0.24
CA THR A 491 0.78 10.14 0.47
C THR A 491 0.38 9.87 1.92
N ARG A 492 -0.34 8.78 2.21
CA ARG A 492 -0.68 8.40 3.59
C ARG A 492 0.54 8.03 4.41
N ILE A 493 1.51 7.33 3.80
CA ILE A 493 2.79 6.99 4.44
C ILE A 493 3.56 8.28 4.73
N LEU A 494 3.73 9.16 3.75
CA LEU A 494 4.40 10.45 3.92
C LEU A 494 3.75 11.30 5.01
N TYR A 495 2.42 11.41 5.02
CA TYR A 495 1.68 12.13 6.04
C TYR A 495 1.92 11.54 7.44
N SER A 496 1.95 10.21 7.55
CA SER A 496 2.16 9.51 8.83
C SER A 496 3.58 9.69 9.34
N LEU A 497 4.59 9.55 8.47
CA LEU A 497 6.00 9.73 8.78
C LEU A 497 6.27 11.16 9.29
N THR A 498 5.87 12.17 8.50
CA THR A 498 6.13 13.58 8.80
C THR A 498 5.35 14.09 10.02
N ALA A 499 4.23 13.46 10.36
CA ALA A 499 3.45 13.78 11.57
C ALA A 499 4.00 13.11 12.85
N GLY A 500 4.91 12.13 12.72
CA GLY A 500 5.53 11.46 13.84
C GLY A 500 6.44 12.39 14.66
N PRO A 501 6.65 12.11 15.96
CA PRO A 501 7.62 12.84 16.75
C PRO A 501 9.04 12.61 16.20
N TYR A 502 9.87 13.65 16.24
CA TYR A 502 11.28 13.54 15.90
C TYR A 502 12.04 12.78 17.00
N ASP A 503 12.80 11.76 16.60
CA ASP A 503 13.67 10.96 17.46
C ASP A 503 14.99 10.72 16.73
N GLU A 504 16.08 11.25 17.26
CA GLU A 504 17.44 11.19 16.69
C GLU A 504 17.88 9.75 16.35
N THR A 505 17.41 8.74 17.08
CA THR A 505 17.78 7.33 16.85
C THR A 505 17.11 6.73 15.62
N THR A 506 15.94 7.25 15.23
CA THR A 506 15.16 6.78 14.07
C THR A 506 15.22 7.75 12.90
N ALA A 507 15.66 8.99 13.14
CA ALA A 507 15.63 10.09 12.17
C ALA A 507 16.28 9.76 10.82
N PRO A 508 17.46 9.12 10.74
CA PRO A 508 18.06 8.77 9.45
C PRO A 508 17.18 7.84 8.61
N GLY A 509 16.55 6.85 9.24
CA GLY A 509 15.63 5.94 8.55
C GLY A 509 14.36 6.66 8.10
N VAL A 510 13.77 7.48 8.98
CA VAL A 510 12.54 8.24 8.67
C VAL A 510 12.80 9.23 7.54
N ALA A 511 13.91 9.95 7.60
CA ALA A 511 14.32 10.91 6.58
C ALA A 511 14.55 10.24 5.22
N LEU A 512 15.18 9.07 5.20
CA LEU A 512 15.34 8.26 3.99
C LEU A 512 13.99 7.84 3.39
N ALA A 513 13.07 7.31 4.21
CA ALA A 513 11.73 6.93 3.76
C ALA A 513 10.90 8.14 3.28
N ILE A 514 11.01 9.30 3.93
CA ILE A 514 10.39 10.54 3.48
C ILE A 514 10.94 10.94 2.11
N SER A 515 12.27 10.92 1.94
CA SER A 515 12.92 11.26 0.65
C SER A 515 12.40 10.37 -0.48
N SER A 516 12.37 9.04 -0.28
CA SER A 516 11.86 8.08 -1.26
C SER A 516 10.36 8.27 -1.57
N ALA A 517 9.55 8.66 -0.59
CA ALA A 517 8.15 9.00 -0.81
C ALA A 517 7.98 10.30 -1.62
N LEU A 518 8.82 11.30 -1.38
CA LEU A 518 8.83 12.56 -2.13
C LEU A 518 9.29 12.36 -3.57
N GLU A 519 10.35 11.58 -3.81
CA GLU A 519 10.83 11.18 -5.15
C GLU A 519 9.68 10.54 -5.95
N TYR A 520 8.98 9.57 -5.33
CA TYR A 520 7.84 8.92 -5.98
C TYR A 520 6.75 9.93 -6.37
N LEU A 521 6.36 10.81 -5.45
CA LEU A 521 5.27 11.76 -5.69
C LEU A 521 5.66 12.83 -6.72
N GLU A 522 6.87 13.37 -6.66
CA GLU A 522 7.35 14.38 -7.62
C GLU A 522 7.37 13.82 -9.05
N THR A 523 7.83 12.58 -9.21
CA THR A 523 7.93 11.94 -10.53
C THR A 523 6.56 11.53 -11.09
N ASN A 524 5.60 11.14 -10.24
CA ASN A 524 4.37 10.47 -10.66
C ASN A 524 3.09 11.33 -10.57
N LEU A 525 3.03 12.34 -9.69
CA LEU A 525 1.87 13.26 -9.64
C LEU A 525 1.58 13.96 -10.98
N PRO A 526 2.55 14.41 -11.80
CA PRO A 526 2.25 15.03 -13.08
C PRO A 526 1.93 14.03 -14.21
N ARG A 527 1.94 12.71 -13.94
CA ARG A 527 1.77 11.68 -14.98
C ARG A 527 0.29 11.33 -15.23
N ALA A 528 -0.04 11.02 -16.48
CA ALA A 528 -1.38 10.59 -16.90
C ALA A 528 -2.51 11.53 -16.39
N ASP A 529 -3.29 11.11 -15.40
CA ASP A 529 -4.38 11.87 -14.77
C ASP A 529 -3.88 12.81 -13.65
N GLY A 530 -2.89 13.64 -13.97
CA GLY A 530 -2.08 14.31 -12.95
C GLY A 530 -2.83 15.27 -12.04
N PHE A 531 -3.87 15.94 -12.54
CA PHE A 531 -4.71 16.81 -11.71
C PHE A 531 -5.51 15.99 -10.68
N ALA A 532 -6.02 14.80 -11.03
CA ALA A 532 -6.78 13.95 -10.12
C ALA A 532 -5.88 13.35 -9.03
N TRP A 533 -4.67 12.90 -9.40
CA TRP A 533 -3.67 12.41 -8.45
C TRP A 533 -3.28 13.47 -7.43
N THR A 534 -3.04 14.69 -7.92
CA THR A 534 -2.74 15.85 -7.07
C THR A 534 -3.91 16.19 -6.15
N THR A 535 -5.14 16.14 -6.67
CA THR A 535 -6.37 16.36 -5.88
C THR A 535 -6.49 15.36 -4.74
N HIS A 536 -6.29 14.07 -5.01
CA HIS A 536 -6.33 13.04 -3.96
C HIS A 536 -5.21 13.20 -2.95
N ALA A 537 -3.99 13.56 -3.38
CA ALA A 537 -2.88 13.76 -2.46
C ALA A 537 -3.15 14.94 -1.51
N VAL A 538 -3.67 16.06 -2.02
CA VAL A 538 -4.05 17.21 -1.17
C VAL A 538 -5.19 16.85 -0.21
N GLN A 539 -6.20 16.08 -0.65
CA GLN A 539 -7.28 15.57 0.21
C GLN A 539 -6.77 14.78 1.43
N ILE A 540 -5.71 13.98 1.22
CA ILE A 540 -5.10 13.15 2.29
C ILE A 540 -4.29 14.01 3.27
N GLY A 541 -3.77 15.15 2.82
CA GLY A 541 -2.94 16.04 3.62
C GLY A 541 -1.52 16.22 3.08
N LEU A 542 -1.30 16.07 1.77
CA LEU A 542 0.01 16.27 1.14
C LEU A 542 0.64 17.62 1.56
N LEU A 543 -0.09 18.73 1.47
CA LEU A 543 0.47 20.05 1.76
C LEU A 543 0.98 20.18 3.23
N PRO A 544 0.21 19.83 4.28
CA PRO A 544 0.74 19.75 5.64
C PRO A 544 1.95 18.81 5.79
N ALA A 545 1.97 17.69 5.06
CA ALA A 545 3.10 16.76 5.09
C ALA A 545 4.37 17.39 4.49
N LEU A 546 4.26 18.08 3.35
CA LEU A 546 5.37 18.79 2.71
C LEU A 546 6.00 19.84 3.63
N LEU A 547 5.18 20.61 4.37
CA LEU A 547 5.70 21.62 5.30
C LEU A 547 6.35 21.00 6.54
N ARG A 548 5.83 19.86 7.04
CA ARG A 548 6.44 19.12 8.16
C ARG A 548 7.77 18.46 7.81
N THR A 549 8.01 18.18 6.52
CA THR A 549 9.29 17.63 6.05
C THR A 549 10.49 18.47 6.49
N GLN A 550 10.32 19.78 6.67
CA GLN A 550 11.39 20.68 7.15
C GLN A 550 12.11 20.17 8.39
N THR A 551 11.40 19.51 9.32
CA THR A 551 11.99 18.95 10.55
C THR A 551 12.99 17.84 10.28
N TRP A 552 12.89 17.17 9.14
CA TRP A 552 13.67 15.98 8.79
C TRP A 552 14.74 16.26 7.73
N LEU A 553 14.76 17.45 7.11
CA LEU A 553 15.67 17.79 6.01
C LEU A 553 17.15 17.61 6.39
N GLY A 554 17.53 17.92 7.64
CA GLY A 554 18.91 17.81 8.09
C GLY A 554 19.47 16.39 8.13
N ASP A 555 18.59 15.38 8.20
CA ASP A 555 18.96 13.96 8.25
C ASP A 555 18.78 13.25 6.89
N MET A 556 18.33 13.98 5.86
CA MET A 556 18.13 13.39 4.54
C MET A 556 19.46 13.12 3.84
N PRO A 557 19.57 12.00 3.11
CA PRO A 557 20.81 11.62 2.43
C PRO A 557 21.04 12.38 1.11
N ASP A 558 20.03 13.09 0.60
CA ASP A 558 20.03 13.76 -0.70
C ASP A 558 19.90 15.28 -0.52
N ASP A 559 20.82 16.02 -1.13
CA ASP A 559 20.83 17.48 -1.16
C ASP A 559 19.63 18.04 -1.97
N ASP A 560 19.00 17.24 -2.83
CA ASP A 560 17.87 17.64 -3.68
C ASP A 560 16.49 17.59 -3.00
N ALA A 561 16.40 17.17 -1.74
CA ALA A 561 15.11 17.09 -1.04
C ALA A 561 14.39 18.45 -0.97
N GLN A 562 15.14 19.53 -0.73
CA GLN A 562 14.61 20.90 -0.76
C GLN A 562 14.05 21.26 -2.15
N SER A 563 14.78 20.92 -3.21
CA SER A 563 14.36 21.13 -4.60
C SER A 563 13.07 20.37 -4.89
N THR A 564 12.97 19.13 -4.42
CA THR A 564 11.78 18.28 -4.55
C THR A 564 10.56 18.90 -3.86
N LEU A 565 10.72 19.46 -2.64
CA LEU A 565 9.64 20.18 -1.96
C LEU A 565 9.16 21.40 -2.76
N VAL A 566 10.09 22.19 -3.30
CA VAL A 566 9.76 23.37 -4.12
C VAL A 566 8.97 22.96 -5.37
N LYS A 567 9.43 21.92 -6.09
CA LYS A 567 8.74 21.40 -7.27
C LYS A 567 7.32 20.90 -6.94
N LEU A 568 7.16 20.16 -5.85
CA LEU A 568 5.85 19.68 -5.42
C LEU A 568 4.91 20.82 -5.05
N ILE A 569 5.37 21.84 -4.34
CA ILE A 569 4.56 23.03 -4.02
C ILE A 569 4.17 23.79 -5.30
N ARG A 570 5.11 23.96 -6.24
CA ARG A 570 4.83 24.59 -7.54
C ARG A 570 3.85 23.78 -8.38
N LEU A 571 3.89 22.45 -8.31
CA LEU A 571 2.90 21.59 -8.95
C LEU A 571 1.49 21.82 -8.39
N LEU A 572 1.34 22.05 -7.08
CA LEU A 572 0.07 22.44 -6.48
C LEU A 572 -0.40 23.81 -7.02
N SER A 573 0.52 24.77 -7.14
CA SER A 573 0.23 26.09 -7.71
C SER A 573 -0.28 25.98 -9.13
N LEU A 574 0.37 25.14 -9.94
CA LEU A 574 0.01 24.90 -11.33
C LEU A 574 -1.42 24.37 -11.47
N TYR A 575 -1.74 23.30 -10.73
CA TYR A 575 -3.07 22.69 -10.79
C TYR A 575 -4.17 23.48 -10.07
N SER A 576 -3.84 24.56 -9.33
CA SER A 576 -4.85 25.37 -8.62
C SER A 576 -5.81 26.14 -9.55
N MET A 577 -5.59 26.08 -10.86
CA MET A 577 -6.56 26.58 -11.86
C MET A 577 -7.77 25.67 -12.04
N TYR A 578 -7.78 24.49 -11.43
CA TYR A 578 -8.93 23.59 -11.44
C TYR A 578 -9.69 23.72 -10.11
N PRO A 579 -10.95 24.21 -10.11
CA PRO A 579 -11.85 24.23 -8.96
C PRO A 579 -11.86 22.94 -8.15
N SER A 580 -11.82 21.79 -8.83
CA SER A 580 -11.74 20.46 -8.23
C SER A 580 -10.56 20.32 -7.26
N LEU A 581 -9.40 20.93 -7.55
CA LEU A 581 -8.26 20.98 -6.64
C LEU A 581 -8.29 22.22 -5.74
N LEU A 582 -8.62 23.39 -6.28
CA LEU A 582 -8.59 24.69 -5.59
C LEU A 582 -9.41 24.65 -4.29
N ARG A 583 -10.58 24.00 -4.30
CA ARG A 583 -11.42 23.78 -3.10
C ARG A 583 -10.66 23.06 -1.99
N TYR A 584 -9.90 22.02 -2.32
CA TYR A 584 -9.09 21.29 -1.33
C TYR A 584 -7.85 22.06 -0.91
N LEU A 585 -7.24 22.86 -1.79
CA LEU A 585 -6.12 23.74 -1.42
C LEU A 585 -6.53 24.80 -0.41
N VAL A 586 -7.67 25.48 -0.62
CA VAL A 586 -8.21 26.46 0.35
C VAL A 586 -8.38 25.82 1.73
N ARG A 587 -8.95 24.60 1.79
CA ARG A 587 -9.11 23.86 3.05
C ARG A 587 -7.78 23.45 3.65
N SER A 588 -6.86 22.96 2.82
CA SER A 588 -5.56 22.49 3.27
C SER A 588 -4.70 23.64 3.81
N ILE A 589 -4.77 24.84 3.23
CA ILE A 589 -4.13 26.06 3.76
C ILE A 589 -4.72 26.43 5.13
N ARG A 590 -6.05 26.38 5.29
CA ARG A 590 -6.68 26.57 6.61
C ARG A 590 -6.16 25.56 7.63
N ARG A 591 -6.06 24.28 7.22
CA ARG A 591 -5.53 23.21 8.07
C ARG A 591 -4.06 23.42 8.45
N VAL A 592 -3.23 23.92 7.54
CA VAL A 592 -1.84 24.31 7.83
C VAL A 592 -1.79 25.33 8.96
N ARG A 593 -2.66 26.35 8.94
CA ARG A 593 -2.76 27.35 10.02
C ARG A 593 -3.24 26.75 11.34
N GLU A 594 -4.27 25.90 11.32
CA GLU A 594 -4.76 25.18 12.51
C GLU A 594 -3.69 24.29 13.16
N LEU A 595 -2.80 23.71 12.35
CA LEU A 595 -1.69 22.87 12.81
C LEU A 595 -0.46 23.68 13.26
N GLY A 596 -0.48 25.02 13.15
CA GLY A 596 0.67 25.87 13.46
C GLY A 596 1.82 25.72 12.47
N LEU A 597 1.57 25.22 11.27
CA LEU A 597 2.60 24.93 10.26
C LEU A 597 2.89 26.09 9.31
N HIS A 598 2.15 27.20 9.41
CA HIS A 598 2.30 28.34 8.50
C HIS A 598 3.75 28.81 8.44
N ASP A 599 4.38 29.05 9.60
CA ASP A 599 5.75 29.56 9.67
C ASP A 599 6.81 28.43 9.74
N ALA A 600 6.42 27.17 9.61
CA ALA A 600 7.30 26.01 9.83
C ALA A 600 8.51 25.98 8.89
N VAL A 601 8.37 26.55 7.69
CA VAL A 601 9.40 26.56 6.65
C VAL A 601 10.06 27.93 6.46
N LYS A 602 9.81 28.90 7.36
CA LYS A 602 10.26 30.29 7.21
C LYS A 602 11.78 30.43 7.11
N ASP A 603 12.52 29.58 7.81
CA ASP A 603 13.99 29.56 7.80
C ASP A 603 14.58 28.81 6.59
N ASN A 604 13.72 28.36 5.66
CA ASN A 604 14.08 27.75 4.39
C ASN A 604 13.59 28.64 3.23
N PRO A 605 14.39 29.64 2.78
CA PRO A 605 13.91 30.67 1.85
C PRO A 605 13.33 30.15 0.53
N PRO A 606 13.90 29.13 -0.14
CA PRO A 606 13.31 28.56 -1.35
C PRO A 606 11.92 27.94 -1.13
N VAL A 607 11.76 27.14 -0.07
CA VAL A 607 10.47 26.50 0.26
C VAL A 607 9.47 27.53 0.77
N TRP A 608 9.92 28.49 1.58
CA TRP A 608 9.11 29.61 2.06
C TRP A 608 8.55 30.45 0.92
N THR A 609 9.39 30.78 -0.07
CA THR A 609 8.97 31.56 -1.25
C THR A 609 7.91 30.80 -2.03
N ALA A 610 8.14 29.52 -2.34
CA ALA A 610 7.17 28.69 -3.04
C ALA A 610 5.84 28.56 -2.26
N TRP A 611 5.90 28.44 -0.93
CA TRP A 611 4.72 28.39 -0.06
C TRP A 611 3.90 29.69 -0.12
N LEU A 612 4.56 30.85 0.02
CA LEU A 612 3.88 32.15 -0.04
C LEU A 612 3.27 32.41 -1.42
N GLU A 613 3.97 32.02 -2.49
CA GLU A 613 3.45 32.09 -3.86
C GLU A 613 2.19 31.24 -4.03
N LEU A 614 2.20 30.00 -3.54
CA LEU A 614 1.02 29.13 -3.54
C LEU A 614 -0.13 29.74 -2.76
N GLU A 615 0.13 30.23 -1.54
CA GLU A 615 -0.90 30.79 -0.68
C GLU A 615 -1.55 32.03 -1.30
N ALA A 616 -0.73 32.95 -1.84
CA ALA A 616 -1.19 34.14 -2.53
C ALA A 616 -2.01 33.79 -3.79
N LEU A 617 -1.54 32.83 -4.58
CA LEU A 617 -2.21 32.40 -5.80
C LEU A 617 -3.56 31.73 -5.51
N VAL A 618 -3.63 30.85 -4.51
CA VAL A 618 -4.88 30.21 -4.11
C VAL A 618 -5.87 31.25 -3.58
N ALA A 619 -5.40 32.22 -2.81
CA ALA A 619 -6.24 33.31 -2.33
C ALA A 619 -6.79 34.17 -3.49
N ASP A 620 -5.97 34.52 -4.48
CA ASP A 620 -6.39 35.27 -5.66
C ASP A 620 -7.43 34.50 -6.49
N ARG A 621 -7.12 33.25 -6.86
CA ARG A 621 -8.00 32.39 -7.66
C ARG A 621 -9.33 32.12 -6.98
N SER A 622 -9.33 31.92 -5.67
CA SER A 622 -10.56 31.65 -4.92
C SER A 622 -11.57 32.81 -4.96
N ARG A 623 -11.13 34.05 -5.22
CA ARG A 623 -12.03 35.22 -5.35
C ARG A 623 -12.75 35.27 -6.69
N LEU A 624 -12.20 34.63 -7.73
CA LEU A 624 -12.79 34.55 -9.07
C LEU A 624 -13.84 33.44 -9.19
N PHE A 625 -14.00 32.62 -8.15
CA PHE A 625 -14.94 31.52 -8.16
C PHE A 625 -16.33 32.02 -7.71
N ASP A 626 -17.25 32.16 -8.67
CA ASP A 626 -18.59 32.77 -8.46
C ASP A 626 -19.51 31.96 -7.52
N THR A 627 -19.19 30.70 -7.24
CA THR A 627 -19.96 29.84 -6.34
C THR A 627 -19.21 29.61 -5.05
N ASP A 628 -19.91 29.17 -4.00
CA ASP A 628 -19.25 28.80 -2.76
C ASP A 628 -18.16 27.75 -3.03
N MET A 629 -16.97 27.96 -2.46
CA MET A 629 -15.80 27.04 -2.47
C MET A 629 -16.04 25.74 -1.67
N GLU A 630 -17.30 25.34 -1.63
CA GLU A 630 -17.86 24.22 -0.91
C GLU A 630 -17.83 22.95 -1.76
N ILE A 631 -17.54 21.83 -1.11
CA ILE A 631 -17.52 20.52 -1.75
C ILE A 631 -18.90 19.90 -1.58
N ARG A 632 -19.56 19.55 -2.68
CA ARG A 632 -20.92 19.03 -2.69
C ARG A 632 -20.95 17.53 -2.92
N CYS A 633 -22.04 16.91 -2.49
CA CYS A 633 -22.28 15.50 -2.75
C CYS A 633 -22.52 15.30 -4.25
N HIS A 634 -21.85 14.32 -4.86
CA HIS A 634 -21.95 14.04 -6.29
C HIS A 634 -23.20 13.25 -6.69
N ASN A 635 -24.03 12.83 -5.72
CA ASN A 635 -25.34 12.30 -6.04
C ASN A 635 -26.23 13.46 -6.53
N PRO A 636 -26.73 13.46 -7.79
CA PRO A 636 -27.51 14.57 -8.34
C PRO A 636 -28.79 14.88 -7.55
N SER A 637 -29.34 13.88 -6.85
CA SER A 637 -30.50 14.02 -5.97
C SER A 637 -30.18 14.71 -4.64
N CYS A 638 -28.90 14.91 -4.31
CA CYS A 638 -28.43 15.42 -3.02
C CYS A 638 -27.80 16.81 -3.15
N ARG A 639 -28.11 17.70 -2.21
CA ARG A 639 -27.54 19.07 -2.16
C ARG A 639 -26.64 19.33 -0.95
N LYS A 640 -26.28 18.28 -0.21
CA LYS A 640 -25.43 18.41 0.99
C LYS A 640 -24.05 18.92 0.62
N ILE A 641 -23.54 19.78 1.47
CA ILE A 641 -22.20 20.36 1.42
C ILE A 641 -21.35 19.75 2.52
N ASP A 642 -20.11 19.46 2.20
CA ASP A 642 -19.11 19.00 3.15
C ASP A 642 -18.39 20.18 3.79
N THR A 643 -18.74 20.55 5.01
CA THR A 643 -18.07 21.65 5.72
C THR A 643 -16.84 21.20 6.51
N GLN A 644 -16.71 19.89 6.78
CA GLN A 644 -15.75 19.32 7.73
C GLN A 644 -14.81 18.27 7.12
N ASN A 645 -14.84 18.07 5.80
CA ASN A 645 -14.09 17.02 5.10
C ASN A 645 -14.54 15.60 5.52
N ASN A 646 -15.84 15.44 5.77
CA ASN A 646 -16.46 14.19 6.23
C ASN A 646 -17.05 13.37 5.08
N PHE A 647 -17.04 13.87 3.84
CA PHE A 647 -17.55 13.11 2.72
C PHE A 647 -16.60 11.97 2.36
N SER A 648 -17.19 10.84 2.00
CA SER A 648 -16.47 9.66 1.55
C SER A 648 -16.33 9.70 0.03
N SER A 649 -15.14 9.43 -0.49
CA SER A 649 -14.94 9.29 -1.93
C SER A 649 -15.28 7.88 -2.40
N CYS A 650 -15.66 7.73 -3.68
CA CYS A 650 -15.74 6.42 -4.30
C CYS A 650 -14.40 5.69 -4.17
N SER A 651 -14.40 4.49 -3.60
CA SER A 651 -13.19 3.72 -3.32
C SER A 651 -12.48 3.17 -4.56
N SER A 652 -13.13 3.19 -5.73
CA SER A 652 -12.53 2.70 -6.98
C SER A 652 -11.99 3.83 -7.86
N CYS A 653 -12.62 4.99 -7.90
CA CYS A 653 -12.16 6.09 -8.75
C CYS A 653 -11.60 7.28 -7.98
N PHE A 654 -12.04 7.46 -6.73
CA PHE A 654 -11.75 8.58 -5.83
C PHE A 654 -12.14 9.98 -6.33
N THR A 655 -12.65 10.10 -7.56
CA THR A 655 -13.04 11.39 -8.18
C THR A 655 -14.40 11.92 -7.73
N THR A 656 -15.27 11.07 -7.16
CA THR A 656 -16.61 11.48 -6.68
C THR A 656 -16.69 11.40 -5.18
N ALA A 657 -17.34 12.38 -4.55
CA ALA A 657 -17.52 12.50 -3.12
C ALA A 657 -19.00 12.38 -2.70
N TYR A 658 -19.27 11.64 -1.64
CA TYR A 658 -20.60 11.35 -1.13
C TYR A 658 -20.73 11.63 0.36
N CYS A 659 -21.86 12.20 0.75
CA CYS A 659 -22.16 12.42 2.15
C CYS A 659 -22.52 11.13 2.91
N THR A 660 -22.96 10.06 2.23
CA THR A 660 -23.48 8.82 2.81
C THR A 660 -23.40 7.65 1.81
N SER A 661 -23.44 6.41 2.31
CA SER A 661 -23.51 5.18 1.49
C SER A 661 -24.70 5.15 0.56
N GLU A 662 -25.78 5.71 1.05
CA GLU A 662 -27.07 5.72 0.39
C GLU A 662 -26.96 6.58 -0.87
N CYS A 663 -26.36 7.76 -0.75
CA CYS A 663 -26.08 8.64 -1.90
C CYS A 663 -25.13 7.98 -2.90
N GLN A 664 -24.09 7.27 -2.43
CA GLN A 664 -23.19 6.53 -3.30
C GLN A 664 -23.93 5.41 -4.06
N LYS A 665 -24.75 4.59 -3.37
CA LYS A 665 -25.50 3.49 -3.98
C LYS A 665 -26.54 3.97 -4.99
N GLU A 666 -27.20 5.09 -4.70
CA GLU A 666 -28.14 5.73 -5.61
C GLU A 666 -27.41 6.20 -6.88
N HIS A 667 -26.35 6.99 -6.74
CA HIS A 667 -25.57 7.48 -7.87
C HIS A 667 -24.91 6.34 -8.67
N TRP A 668 -24.47 5.27 -7.98
CA TRP A 668 -23.92 4.06 -8.60
C TRP A 668 -24.90 3.44 -9.60
N LYS A 669 -26.17 3.33 -9.22
CA LYS A 669 -27.23 2.78 -10.08
C LYS A 669 -27.65 3.75 -11.18
N SER A 670 -27.62 5.05 -10.91
CA SER A 670 -28.12 6.07 -11.85
C SER A 670 -27.11 6.45 -12.94
N GLY A 671 -25.81 6.15 -12.79
CA GLY A 671 -24.82 6.41 -13.84
C GLY A 671 -23.37 6.13 -13.44
N HIS A 672 -22.99 6.37 -12.18
CA HIS A 672 -21.57 6.38 -11.79
C HIS A 672 -20.86 5.05 -12.01
N LYS A 673 -21.55 3.90 -11.99
CA LYS A 673 -20.94 2.59 -12.30
C LYS A 673 -20.24 2.60 -13.66
N VAL A 674 -20.86 3.21 -14.67
CA VAL A 674 -20.31 3.30 -16.02
C VAL A 674 -19.11 4.25 -16.03
N ASP A 675 -19.27 5.46 -15.48
CA ASP A 675 -18.21 6.47 -15.44
C ASP A 675 -16.97 5.96 -14.68
N CYS A 676 -17.18 5.30 -13.54
CA CYS A 676 -16.12 4.72 -12.72
C CYS A 676 -15.36 3.64 -13.49
N LYS A 677 -16.06 2.81 -14.27
CA LYS A 677 -15.44 1.78 -15.11
C LYS A 677 -14.61 2.40 -16.23
N THR A 678 -15.19 3.32 -16.99
CA THR A 678 -14.50 4.04 -18.07
C THR A 678 -13.25 4.75 -17.55
N LEU A 679 -13.34 5.41 -16.39
CA LEU A 679 -12.21 6.08 -15.76
C LEU A 679 -11.09 5.11 -15.39
N LYS A 680 -11.43 3.92 -14.87
CA LYS A 680 -10.45 2.87 -14.54
C LYS A 680 -9.76 2.35 -15.81
N GLU A 681 -10.51 2.11 -16.88
CA GLU A 681 -9.97 1.66 -18.18
C GLU A 681 -9.00 2.69 -18.77
N LEU A 682 -9.39 3.97 -18.80
CA LEU A 682 -8.52 5.07 -19.26
C LEU A 682 -7.21 5.13 -18.47
N ARG A 683 -7.26 4.98 -17.15
CA ARG A 683 -6.08 4.99 -16.27
C ARG A 683 -5.16 3.81 -16.54
N MET A 684 -5.71 2.61 -16.75
CA MET A 684 -4.93 1.42 -17.13
C MET A 684 -4.24 1.59 -18.48
N GLU A 685 -4.87 2.30 -19.42
CA GLU A 685 -4.30 2.64 -20.72
C GLU A 685 -3.33 3.84 -20.68
N GLY A 686 -3.14 4.48 -19.52
CA GLY A 686 -2.32 5.68 -19.38
C GLY A 686 -2.92 6.95 -19.97
N LYS A 687 -4.22 6.94 -20.28
CA LYS A 687 -4.94 8.08 -20.86
C LYS A 687 -5.50 8.98 -19.76
N ALA A 688 -5.34 10.29 -19.95
CA ALA A 688 -5.94 11.28 -19.07
C ALA A 688 -7.46 11.38 -19.34
N PRO A 689 -8.32 11.31 -18.31
CA PRO A 689 -9.75 11.55 -18.44
C PRO A 689 -10.06 12.96 -18.95
N PRO A 690 -11.25 13.20 -19.52
CA PRO A 690 -11.66 14.55 -19.89
C PRO A 690 -11.79 15.44 -18.66
N VAL A 691 -11.33 16.69 -18.78
CA VAL A 691 -11.56 17.76 -17.79
C VAL A 691 -13.06 18.03 -17.67
N SER A 692 -13.55 18.24 -16.44
CA SER A 692 -14.97 18.53 -16.20
C SER A 692 -15.37 19.88 -16.81
N PRO A 693 -16.64 20.09 -17.19
CA PRO A 693 -17.11 21.38 -17.69
C PRO A 693 -16.87 22.52 -16.69
N GLU A 694 -17.10 22.29 -15.40
CA GLU A 694 -16.83 23.30 -14.34
C GLU A 694 -15.35 23.67 -14.28
N ASP A 695 -14.47 22.68 -14.34
CA ASP A 695 -13.03 22.92 -14.30
C ASP A 695 -12.56 23.68 -15.55
N TYR A 696 -13.16 23.38 -16.69
CA TYR A 696 -12.87 24.03 -17.95
C TYR A 696 -13.33 25.49 -17.98
N ASP A 697 -14.58 25.75 -17.59
CA ASP A 697 -15.17 27.09 -17.57
C ASP A 697 -14.40 28.03 -16.63
N PHE A 698 -13.96 27.53 -15.47
CA PHE A 698 -13.14 28.35 -14.57
C PHE A 698 -11.73 28.59 -15.12
N ALA A 699 -11.10 27.59 -15.73
CA ALA A 699 -9.81 27.78 -16.40
C ALA A 699 -9.91 28.85 -17.50
N THR A 700 -10.99 28.86 -18.28
CA THR A 700 -11.30 29.92 -19.26
C THR A 700 -11.40 31.30 -18.60
N LYS A 701 -12.16 31.44 -17.52
CA LYS A 701 -12.27 32.72 -16.79
C LYS A 701 -10.91 33.22 -16.30
N LEU A 702 -10.08 32.31 -15.79
CA LEU A 702 -8.74 32.62 -15.31
C LEU A 702 -7.81 33.10 -16.42
N VAL A 703 -7.88 32.48 -17.60
CA VAL A 703 -7.14 32.90 -18.80
C VAL A 703 -7.55 34.32 -19.21
N ILE A 704 -8.85 34.61 -19.25
CA ILE A 704 -9.39 35.93 -19.61
C ILE A 704 -8.94 37.00 -18.60
N GLU A 705 -9.03 36.69 -17.30
CA GLU A 705 -8.58 37.59 -16.23
C GLU A 705 -7.07 37.88 -16.32
N GLU A 706 -6.25 36.86 -16.60
CA GLU A 706 -4.80 37.05 -16.75
C GLU A 706 -4.44 37.88 -18.00
N ILE A 707 -5.20 37.73 -19.09
CA ILE A 707 -5.10 38.60 -20.27
C ILE A 707 -5.43 40.05 -19.89
N GLY A 708 -6.51 40.29 -19.13
CA GLY A 708 -6.87 41.62 -18.64
C GLY A 708 -5.76 42.25 -17.78
N ARG A 709 -5.16 41.47 -16.88
CA ARG A 709 -4.03 41.93 -16.04
C ARG A 709 -2.79 42.28 -16.85
N ARG A 710 -2.56 41.59 -17.97
CA ARG A 710 -1.39 41.77 -18.85
C ARG A 710 -1.69 42.56 -20.11
N LYS A 711 -2.84 43.25 -20.16
CA LYS A 711 -3.32 43.97 -21.36
C LYS A 711 -2.31 44.97 -21.91
N GLU A 712 -1.60 45.70 -21.05
CA GLU A 712 -0.59 46.68 -21.48
C GLU A 712 0.58 46.03 -22.22
N GLU A 713 1.04 44.87 -21.73
CA GLU A 713 2.11 44.09 -22.37
C GLU A 713 1.66 43.55 -23.73
N ILE A 714 0.43 43.02 -23.81
CA ILE A 714 -0.18 42.49 -25.03
C ILE A 714 -0.34 43.57 -26.08
N VAL A 715 -0.96 44.70 -25.70
CA VAL A 715 -1.22 45.83 -26.58
C VAL A 715 0.08 46.44 -27.10
N ARG A 716 1.12 46.52 -26.26
CA ARG A 716 2.44 47.00 -26.69
C ARG A 716 3.00 46.15 -27.83
N VAL A 717 3.04 44.82 -27.67
CA VAL A 717 3.57 43.90 -28.70
C VAL A 717 2.76 44.00 -29.99
N TRP A 718 1.43 44.05 -29.91
CA TRP A 718 0.60 44.20 -31.11
C TRP A 718 0.75 45.56 -31.80
N ARG A 719 0.98 46.64 -31.05
CA ARG A 719 1.23 47.97 -31.64
C ARG A 719 2.60 48.03 -32.32
N GLU A 720 3.61 47.34 -31.78
CA GLU A 720 4.95 47.26 -32.37
C GLU A 720 4.99 46.38 -33.62
N GLU A 721 4.29 45.25 -33.62
CA GLU A 721 4.32 44.27 -34.71
C GLU A 721 3.18 44.41 -35.73
N MET A 722 2.14 45.20 -35.44
CA MET A 722 0.88 45.37 -36.18
C MET A 722 0.46 44.10 -36.95
N PRO A 723 -0.24 43.14 -36.30
CA PRO A 723 -0.63 41.89 -36.95
C PRO A 723 -1.55 42.19 -38.15
N ALA A 724 -1.06 41.95 -39.37
CA ALA A 724 -1.72 42.35 -40.61
C ALA A 724 -3.09 41.68 -40.89
N ARG A 725 -3.53 40.71 -40.06
CA ARG A 725 -4.79 39.97 -40.28
C ARG A 725 -5.52 39.58 -39.00
N THR A 726 -4.87 38.89 -38.05
CA THR A 726 -5.53 38.39 -36.83
C THR A 726 -4.55 38.39 -35.65
N PRO A 727 -4.87 39.05 -34.53
CA PRO A 727 -4.06 39.00 -33.32
C PRO A 727 -4.21 37.65 -32.58
N VAL A 728 -3.09 37.11 -32.09
CA VAL A 728 -3.03 35.89 -31.27
C VAL A 728 -2.45 36.21 -29.90
N VAL A 729 -3.11 35.70 -28.86
CA VAL A 729 -2.57 35.59 -27.50
C VAL A 729 -2.48 34.13 -27.13
N SER A 730 -1.37 33.70 -26.54
CA SER A 730 -1.24 32.37 -25.96
C SER A 730 -0.76 32.46 -24.52
N LEU A 731 -1.41 31.73 -23.61
CA LEU A 731 -0.97 31.56 -22.23
C LEU A 731 -0.59 30.10 -22.00
N ASN A 732 0.69 29.86 -21.74
CA ASN A 732 1.21 28.52 -21.51
C ASN A 732 1.43 28.26 -20.01
N TYR A 733 0.51 27.53 -19.39
CA TYR A 733 0.64 27.14 -17.99
C TYR A 733 1.54 25.91 -17.82
N PHE A 734 1.95 25.22 -18.89
CA PHE A 734 2.76 24.01 -18.81
C PHE A 734 4.25 24.26 -18.46
N LEU A 735 4.73 25.51 -18.50
CA LEU A 735 6.16 25.86 -18.38
C LEU A 735 6.60 26.24 -16.95
N ASP A 736 6.13 25.54 -15.91
CA ASP A 736 6.44 25.79 -14.49
C ASP A 736 6.06 27.19 -13.97
N ASP A 737 5.38 28.02 -14.77
CA ASP A 737 4.81 29.30 -14.33
C ASP A 737 3.30 29.14 -14.09
N PRO A 738 2.84 29.18 -12.83
CA PRO A 738 1.43 29.01 -12.52
C PRO A 738 0.56 30.17 -13.02
N LYS A 739 1.12 31.34 -13.37
CA LYS A 739 0.39 32.46 -14.00
C LYS A 739 0.34 32.36 -15.53
N GLY A 740 1.09 31.42 -16.11
CA GLY A 740 1.12 31.19 -17.55
C GLY A 740 2.11 32.09 -18.27
N VAL A 741 2.96 31.47 -19.09
CA VAL A 741 3.89 32.19 -19.96
C VAL A 741 3.12 32.76 -21.14
N LEU A 742 3.09 34.09 -21.26
CA LEU A 742 2.41 34.80 -22.33
C LEU A 742 3.26 34.83 -23.60
N VAL A 743 2.62 34.54 -24.72
CA VAL A 743 3.14 34.73 -26.06
C VAL A 743 2.11 35.54 -26.85
N VAL A 744 2.57 36.59 -27.53
CA VAL A 744 1.70 37.52 -28.27
C VAL A 744 2.25 37.67 -29.68
N GLY A 745 1.40 37.58 -30.70
CA GLY A 745 1.84 37.81 -32.07
C GLY A 745 0.79 37.45 -33.13
N SER A 746 1.23 36.88 -34.25
CA SER A 746 0.38 36.45 -35.38
C SER A 746 0.33 34.92 -35.51
N PRO A 747 -0.70 34.37 -36.21
CA PRO A 747 -0.87 32.92 -36.34
C PRO A 747 0.29 32.22 -37.08
N SER A 748 0.99 32.93 -37.96
CA SER A 748 2.12 32.42 -38.73
C SER A 748 3.45 32.45 -37.97
N LYS A 749 3.62 33.36 -37.02
CA LYS A 749 4.84 33.48 -36.22
C LYS A 749 4.82 32.61 -34.97
N HIS A 750 3.63 32.37 -34.40
CA HIS A 750 3.47 31.67 -33.13
C HIS A 750 2.38 30.60 -33.24
N PRO A 751 2.64 29.49 -33.97
CA PRO A 751 1.75 28.35 -33.95
C PRO A 751 1.77 27.69 -32.57
N PRO A 752 0.74 26.87 -32.26
CA PRO A 752 0.66 26.16 -31.00
C PRO A 752 1.84 25.20 -30.78
N GLN A 753 2.24 24.99 -29.52
CA GLN A 753 3.16 23.92 -29.12
C GLN A 753 2.59 22.57 -29.60
N GLY A 754 3.43 21.76 -30.26
CA GLY A 754 2.96 20.52 -30.88
C GLY A 754 2.57 20.66 -32.35
N TYR A 755 2.56 21.87 -32.93
CA TYR A 755 2.20 22.08 -34.35
C TYR A 755 3.14 21.36 -35.33
N THR A 756 4.44 21.33 -35.01
CA THR A 756 5.45 20.63 -35.80
C THR A 756 5.39 19.11 -35.58
N GLU A 757 5.10 18.68 -34.35
CA GLU A 757 5.20 17.28 -33.92
C GLU A 757 3.92 16.48 -34.15
N PHE A 758 2.75 17.08 -33.94
CA PHE A 758 1.46 16.40 -33.93
C PHE A 758 0.57 16.87 -35.08
N ARG A 759 0.36 15.96 -36.03
CA ARG A 759 -0.52 16.19 -37.19
C ARG A 759 -1.91 16.70 -36.80
N GLN A 760 -2.50 16.17 -35.73
CA GLN A 760 -3.82 16.58 -35.25
C GLN A 760 -3.84 18.04 -34.76
N VAL A 761 -2.79 18.48 -34.06
CA VAL A 761 -2.66 19.87 -33.60
C VAL A 761 -2.48 20.80 -34.79
N ARG A 762 -1.69 20.36 -35.80
CA ARG A 762 -1.52 21.09 -37.05
C ARG A 762 -2.82 21.24 -37.82
N GLU A 763 -3.52 20.15 -38.08
CA GLU A 763 -4.79 20.16 -38.81
C GLU A 763 -5.84 21.00 -38.09
N MET A 764 -5.92 20.89 -36.76
CA MET A 764 -6.80 21.73 -35.94
C MET A 764 -6.41 23.21 -36.02
N TRP A 765 -5.12 23.55 -35.96
CA TRP A 765 -4.65 24.94 -36.06
C TRP A 765 -4.87 25.53 -37.46
N GLU A 766 -4.62 24.75 -38.51
CA GLU A 766 -4.85 25.16 -39.90
C GLU A 766 -6.35 25.34 -40.16
N ASP A 767 -7.22 24.47 -39.62
CA ASP A 767 -8.67 24.64 -39.65
C ASP A 767 -9.09 25.93 -38.92
N VAL A 768 -8.56 26.13 -37.70
CA VAL A 768 -8.72 27.34 -36.86
C VAL A 768 -8.13 28.61 -37.48
N ILE A 769 -7.35 28.54 -38.56
CA ILE A 769 -6.89 29.70 -39.33
C ILE A 769 -7.71 29.87 -40.61
N SER A 770 -8.22 28.78 -41.17
CA SER A 770 -8.89 28.76 -42.48
C SER A 770 -10.34 29.23 -42.45
N GLN A 771 -11.00 29.22 -41.29
CA GLN A 771 -12.38 29.67 -41.14
C GLN A 771 -12.42 31.22 -41.15
N ASP A 772 -13.13 31.88 -42.07
CA ASP A 772 -13.10 33.37 -42.23
C ASP A 772 -13.73 34.17 -41.03
N ILE A 773 -13.94 33.52 -39.88
CA ILE A 773 -14.47 34.05 -38.60
C ILE A 773 -13.46 35.01 -37.93
N HIS A 774 -12.18 34.96 -38.33
CA HIS A 774 -11.04 35.59 -37.65
C HIS A 774 -10.78 37.05 -38.00
N ARG A 775 -11.70 37.70 -38.74
CA ARG A 775 -11.56 39.13 -39.02
C ARG A 775 -11.94 40.00 -37.83
N GLU A 776 -12.84 39.53 -36.95
CA GLU A 776 -13.40 40.27 -35.81
C GLU A 776 -13.14 39.61 -34.44
N HIS A 777 -12.16 38.71 -34.32
CA HIS A 777 -11.86 38.01 -33.06
C HIS A 777 -10.35 37.89 -32.82
N ILE A 778 -9.94 37.91 -31.54
CA ILE A 778 -8.61 37.51 -31.06
C ILE A 778 -8.62 36.00 -30.84
N ILE A 779 -7.61 35.31 -31.37
CA ILE A 779 -7.37 33.89 -31.06
C ILE A 779 -6.65 33.81 -29.72
N VAL A 780 -7.26 33.17 -28.74
CA VAL A 780 -6.64 32.91 -27.44
C VAL A 780 -6.36 31.42 -27.31
N GLY A 781 -5.07 31.04 -27.29
CA GLY A 781 -4.63 29.68 -27.01
C GLY A 781 -4.22 29.52 -25.54
N ALA A 782 -4.83 28.58 -24.82
CA ALA A 782 -4.41 28.26 -23.45
C ALA A 782 -3.86 26.83 -23.37
N TYR A 783 -2.63 26.66 -22.89
CA TYR A 783 -2.07 25.33 -22.57
C TYR A 783 -2.32 25.04 -21.12
N LEU A 784 -3.33 24.20 -20.87
CA LEU A 784 -3.71 23.79 -19.54
C LEU A 784 -2.86 22.59 -19.10
N PRO A 785 -2.41 22.52 -17.83
CA PRO A 785 -1.71 21.37 -17.30
C PRO A 785 -2.66 20.18 -17.23
N HIS A 786 -2.38 19.13 -17.99
CA HIS A 786 -3.23 17.93 -18.04
C HIS A 786 -2.36 16.71 -18.30
N GLY A 787 -1.79 16.16 -17.23
CA GLY A 787 -0.83 15.07 -17.35
C GLY A 787 0.45 15.49 -18.05
N SER A 788 1.10 14.53 -18.73
CA SER A 788 2.44 14.70 -19.29
C SER A 788 2.49 15.47 -20.62
N THR A 789 1.34 15.72 -21.26
CA THR A 789 1.28 16.38 -22.58
C THR A 789 0.58 17.74 -22.54
N GLY A 790 -0.05 18.11 -21.42
CA GLY A 790 -0.93 19.27 -21.36
C GLY A 790 -2.16 19.13 -22.25
N LYS A 791 -3.04 20.12 -22.23
CA LYS A 791 -4.21 20.22 -23.12
C LYS A 791 -4.30 21.64 -23.69
N LEU A 792 -4.32 21.74 -25.01
CA LEU A 792 -4.51 23.01 -25.70
C LEU A 792 -5.99 23.36 -25.80
N HIS A 793 -6.34 24.60 -25.46
CA HIS A 793 -7.68 25.13 -25.48
C HIS A 793 -7.79 26.42 -26.34
N PHE A 794 -8.66 26.30 -27.36
CA PHE A 794 -9.32 27.34 -28.18
C PHE A 794 -10.27 28.30 -27.47
N LEU A 795 -9.97 29.60 -27.38
CA LEU A 795 -10.90 30.67 -26.99
C LEU A 795 -10.93 31.79 -28.04
N TRP A 796 -12.10 32.42 -28.18
CA TRP A 796 -12.34 33.51 -29.13
C TRP A 796 -12.80 34.75 -28.36
N LEU A 797 -12.02 35.83 -28.39
CA LEU A 797 -12.45 37.12 -27.86
C LEU A 797 -12.87 38.01 -29.03
N GLY A 798 -14.18 38.19 -29.19
CA GLY A 798 -14.74 39.08 -30.23
C GLY A 798 -14.52 40.54 -29.90
N VAL A 799 -14.68 41.41 -30.89
CA VAL A 799 -14.74 42.87 -30.67
C VAL A 799 -15.81 43.19 -29.62
N ASP A 800 -15.47 44.02 -28.63
CA ASP A 800 -16.43 44.51 -27.63
C ASP A 800 -17.62 45.18 -28.32
N ASP A 801 -18.84 44.80 -27.96
CA ASP A 801 -20.08 45.31 -28.56
C ASP A 801 -20.16 46.85 -28.56
N ARG A 802 -19.52 47.51 -27.57
CA ARG A 802 -19.46 48.97 -27.46
C ARG A 802 -18.65 49.62 -28.59
N LEU A 803 -17.74 48.87 -29.23
CA LEU A 803 -16.88 49.31 -30.33
C LEU A 803 -17.43 48.94 -31.72
N GLY A 804 -18.46 48.10 -31.78
CA GLY A 804 -19.03 47.60 -33.04
C GLY A 804 -19.43 48.73 -34.01
N ASN A 805 -19.95 49.84 -33.49
CA ASN A 805 -20.46 50.98 -34.26
C ASN A 805 -19.42 52.07 -34.63
N GLU A 806 -18.14 51.93 -34.26
CA GLU A 806 -17.09 52.90 -34.65
C GLU A 806 -16.53 52.58 -36.05
N ASP A 807 -17.16 53.08 -37.12
CA ASP A 807 -16.73 52.83 -38.52
C ASP A 807 -15.35 53.41 -38.88
N SER A 808 -14.81 54.32 -38.05
CA SER A 808 -13.50 54.95 -38.27
C SER A 808 -12.30 54.08 -37.91
N LEU A 809 -12.51 52.96 -37.22
CA LEU A 809 -11.44 52.06 -36.78
C LEU A 809 -11.34 50.84 -37.66
N SER A 810 -10.11 50.44 -37.97
CA SER A 810 -9.85 49.10 -38.50
C SER A 810 -10.26 48.03 -37.49
N VAL A 811 -10.60 46.84 -37.97
CA VAL A 811 -11.03 45.76 -37.08
C VAL A 811 -9.92 45.36 -36.09
N VAL A 812 -8.66 45.42 -36.51
CA VAL A 812 -7.49 45.19 -35.63
C VAL A 812 -7.44 46.22 -34.51
N GLU A 813 -7.72 47.50 -34.78
CA GLU A 813 -7.79 48.54 -33.74
C GLU A 813 -8.97 48.32 -32.79
N LYS A 814 -10.12 47.85 -33.29
CA LYS A 814 -11.26 47.46 -32.45
C LYS A 814 -10.91 46.30 -31.51
N LEU A 815 -10.14 45.31 -31.98
CA LEU A 815 -9.66 44.19 -31.16
C LEU A 815 -8.61 44.63 -30.13
N ILE A 816 -7.69 45.53 -30.48
CA ILE A 816 -6.75 46.12 -29.53
C ILE A 816 -7.50 46.87 -28.42
N LYS A 817 -8.45 47.73 -28.79
CA LYS A 817 -9.30 48.45 -27.83
C LYS A 817 -10.13 47.51 -26.96
N THR A 818 -10.58 46.38 -27.49
CA THR A 818 -11.30 45.36 -26.72
C THR A 818 -10.46 44.89 -25.53
N VAL A 819 -9.17 44.58 -25.75
CA VAL A 819 -8.25 44.18 -24.66
C VAL A 819 -7.92 45.34 -23.73
N GLU A 820 -7.83 46.57 -24.23
CA GLU A 820 -7.66 47.77 -23.38
C GLU A 820 -8.84 47.97 -22.41
N MET A 821 -10.05 47.57 -22.83
CA MET A 821 -11.32 47.71 -22.11
C MET A 821 -11.66 46.56 -21.15
N MET A 822 -10.96 45.43 -21.25
CA MET A 822 -10.95 44.35 -20.24
C MET A 822 -10.30 44.87 -18.95
#